data_AF-A0A8H3YQ24-F1
#
_entry.id   AF-A0A8H3YQ24-F1
#
_cell.length_a   1.000
_cell.length_b   1.000
_cell.length_c   1.000
_cell.angle_alpha   90.00
_cell.angle_beta   90.00
_cell.angle_gamma   90.00
#
_symmetry.space_group_name_H-M   'P 1'
#
loop_
_entity.id
_entity.type
_entity.pdbx_description
1 polymer ?
#
loop_
_entity_poly.entity_id
_entity_poly.type
_entity_poly.pdbx_seq_one_letter_code
_entity_poly.pdbx_strand_id
1 'polypeptide(L)'
;MRTNASAQTGSCTIENAIKRREWGNLSVNERARYIEAVLCLSKKPPITPLSEFPGVRSRYDDFVATHINQTNHIHSTSRFLPWHRYLVWSYENALRTECGYVGAQPYYNWAKWAHDPEASPMFDGSDTSLSGNGEYIAKLPLFDDAPVLPRGHGGGCIHSGPFSNFSVNLGPIAAYWQDVPQNPDAASARLDHNPGGRGYNPRCIRRDISKRLSMFATSDANVTDLITNNNDYTSFQKALEATPSRAGYMGVHFGGHYTYGGDPGGDFYLSPGDPVFYFHHASVDRTWWTWQNLEPETRPHTGTGSGCRSAVARLRLTAASIARAMDDLDYLEPGFDPNSLTVPKLRNVLVTHDVTYPSNAKKPQLVQLFNEEVAPKANILLSARRRLKPSSKGIVDVPSSQASSVDEEYEQPPTTTRRSTGRRRTRASPTEDFDATLQPPPEPSTSRRRTTVKHTPSSDAEPEVRPAARRTRHSATPAIKVEDFEPEGWIRPAADSPFTSENPFQSGSSPPQEPRGGRRKTLDASDAREKRKSMASRRRTEGPKLKHDGHTEPPVSSHFNVPILRRKKEEEQELVPAGEEFTPEEAQEIAEQQQNGTLAVVPRRKKKGGSGGLAVGALTLSVMLAAVGFAYRNEKIEVGYCGVGRDPSSDLQGITIPEWAQVICQPCPPHAICSPLLVTACETDFMLKPHPLSLAGLVPLPPTCEPDSEKSQRVAVVSRRGVERLREQNAAHECNEPLKGEIKPPTSPFISEQELKATLSSKKSKRMSQEEFDALWEPAIGEMLSRDEIEHKDEGGIRVLRSTSLANQPLLCALRQSIRATLVRYLWIIAITVFSLIAVPSTKLYLTASRSTEETAKKLAEMALDRLSTQASLHASDPEAYPEPYISMSHLRDDVLRNEFSAKRRAKLWERVQVKVEGNSNCRPMVREGKHGDVSRVWEWIGAVQAIEGVEGPDSGKPPGSRRQSARFGNIANSPHSEYSTVPEVKKVKGEMGEVRKWDEGRPIY
;
A
#
# COMPACT_ATOMS: atom_id res chain seq x y z
N MET A 1 -29.91 11.17 2.89
CA MET A 1 -31.02 12.17 2.93
C MET A 1 -30.86 13.18 1.80
N ARG A 2 -31.94 13.80 1.33
CA ARG A 2 -31.87 15.14 0.72
C ARG A 2 -31.82 16.16 1.86
N THR A 3 -30.64 16.68 2.20
CA THR A 3 -30.52 17.77 3.17
C THR A 3 -30.74 19.10 2.48
N ASN A 4 -31.94 19.68 2.63
CA ASN A 4 -32.22 21.05 2.19
C ASN A 4 -31.65 22.05 3.20
N ALA A 5 -30.35 21.92 3.49
CA ALA A 5 -29.60 22.83 4.34
C ALA A 5 -28.87 23.82 3.44
N SER A 6 -29.32 25.08 3.43
CA SER A 6 -28.61 26.18 2.76
C SER A 6 -27.39 26.63 3.58
N ALA A 7 -26.48 25.69 3.88
CA ALA A 7 -25.11 26.05 4.19
C ALA A 7 -24.58 26.88 3.02
N GLN A 8 -24.06 28.08 3.30
CA GLN A 8 -23.44 28.91 2.27
C GLN A 8 -22.20 28.19 1.76
N THR A 9 -22.37 27.44 0.67
CA THR A 9 -21.27 26.85 -0.07
C THR A 9 -20.55 27.97 -0.78
N GLY A 10 -19.65 28.65 -0.05
CA GLY A 10 -18.66 29.54 -0.61
C GLY A 10 -18.00 28.80 -1.76
N SER A 11 -18.28 29.23 -3.00
CA SER A 11 -17.91 28.48 -4.18
C SER A 11 -16.40 28.31 -4.19
N CYS A 12 -15.90 27.11 -4.47
CA CYS A 12 -14.47 26.89 -4.62
C CYS A 12 -13.99 27.71 -5.83
N THR A 13 -13.21 28.75 -5.58
CA THR A 13 -12.65 29.67 -6.59
C THR A 13 -11.12 29.63 -6.55
N ILE A 14 -10.44 30.34 -7.45
CA ILE A 14 -8.98 30.36 -7.51
C ILE A 14 -8.38 31.12 -6.31
N GLU A 15 -9.15 32.05 -5.74
CA GLU A 15 -8.76 32.93 -4.64
C GLU A 15 -8.86 32.23 -3.28
N ASN A 16 -9.83 31.33 -3.09
CA ASN A 16 -10.01 30.58 -1.83
C ASN A 16 -9.42 29.14 -1.87
N ALA A 17 -8.93 28.67 -3.01
CA ALA A 17 -8.31 27.36 -3.14
C ALA A 17 -7.00 27.23 -2.33
N ILE A 18 -7.00 26.32 -1.35
CA ILE A 18 -5.84 26.00 -0.50
C ILE A 18 -4.74 25.33 -1.34
N LYS A 19 -3.49 25.80 -1.20
CA LYS A 19 -2.33 25.36 -2.00
C LYS A 19 -1.37 24.49 -1.18
N ARG A 20 -1.50 23.16 -1.31
CA ARG A 20 -0.55 22.19 -0.76
C ARG A 20 0.82 22.33 -1.45
N ARG A 21 1.92 22.29 -0.67
CA ARG A 21 3.31 22.50 -1.13
C ARG A 21 4.21 21.34 -0.72
N GLU A 22 5.34 21.19 -1.42
CA GLU A 22 6.39 20.23 -1.05
C GLU A 22 7.06 20.66 0.25
N TRP A 23 7.34 19.73 1.16
CA TRP A 23 7.86 20.04 2.49
C TRP A 23 9.18 20.82 2.48
N GLY A 24 10.14 20.42 1.64
CA GLY A 24 11.41 21.14 1.48
C GLY A 24 11.27 22.54 0.86
N ASN A 25 10.12 22.88 0.29
CA ASN A 25 9.80 24.22 -0.22
C ASN A 25 9.03 25.08 0.82
N LEU A 26 8.90 24.63 2.08
CA LEU A 26 8.37 25.43 3.18
C LEU A 26 9.49 26.06 4.03
N SER A 27 9.27 27.30 4.46
CA SER A 27 10.16 27.98 5.39
C SER A 27 10.22 27.26 6.75
N VAL A 28 11.32 27.46 7.48
CA VAL A 28 11.56 26.85 8.80
C VAL A 28 10.38 27.13 9.77
N ASN A 29 9.83 28.35 9.75
CA ASN A 29 8.67 28.74 10.56
C ASN A 29 7.36 28.03 10.12
N GLU A 30 7.10 27.89 8.82
CA GLU A 30 5.94 27.12 8.33
C GLU A 30 6.03 25.63 8.72
N ARG A 31 7.24 25.05 8.67
CA ARG A 31 7.49 23.67 9.12
C ARG A 31 7.29 23.51 10.62
N ALA A 32 7.86 24.41 11.43
CA ALA A 32 7.68 24.41 12.89
C ALA A 32 6.19 24.52 13.30
N ARG A 33 5.42 25.42 12.67
CA ARG A 33 3.97 25.58 12.94
C ARG A 33 3.13 24.36 12.55
N TYR A 34 3.54 23.62 11.52
CA TYR A 34 2.89 22.35 11.19
C TYR A 34 3.16 21.31 12.29
N ILE A 35 4.43 21.16 12.68
CA ILE A 35 4.87 20.21 13.71
C ILE A 35 4.18 20.50 15.06
N GLU A 36 4.11 21.77 15.46
CA GLU A 36 3.37 22.24 16.63
C GLU A 36 1.89 21.80 16.61
N ALA A 37 1.22 21.93 15.45
CA ALA A 37 -0.18 21.50 15.31
C ALA A 37 -0.35 19.97 15.42
N VAL A 38 0.59 19.16 14.90
CA VAL A 38 0.56 17.69 15.09
C VAL A 38 0.80 17.32 16.55
N LEU A 39 1.77 17.97 17.21
CA LEU A 39 2.06 17.77 18.63
C LEU A 39 0.93 18.29 19.55
N CYS A 40 0.11 19.22 19.08
CA CYS A 40 -1.17 19.59 19.70
C CYS A 40 -2.23 18.49 19.52
N LEU A 41 -2.39 17.94 18.31
CA LEU A 41 -3.39 16.91 18.02
C LEU A 41 -3.12 15.61 18.80
N SER A 42 -1.85 15.24 18.98
CA SER A 42 -1.45 14.11 19.83
C SER A 42 -1.63 14.31 21.35
N LYS A 43 -1.98 15.52 21.79
CA LYS A 43 -2.26 15.85 23.21
C LYS A 43 -3.74 16.10 23.52
N LYS A 44 -4.58 16.32 22.51
CA LYS A 44 -6.03 16.51 22.69
C LYS A 44 -6.73 15.19 23.03
N PRO A 45 -7.77 15.18 23.88
CA PRO A 45 -8.49 13.97 24.25
C PRO A 45 -9.21 13.35 23.04
N PRO A 46 -9.28 12.01 22.96
CA PRO A 46 -9.87 11.32 21.82
C PRO A 46 -11.40 11.41 21.77
N ILE A 47 -11.95 11.15 20.60
CA ILE A 47 -13.39 11.05 20.33
C ILE A 47 -13.84 9.57 20.22
N THR A 48 -12.97 8.66 19.78
CA THR A 48 -13.32 7.24 19.64
C THR A 48 -13.59 6.60 21.02
N PRO A 49 -14.73 5.92 21.24
CA PRO A 49 -15.02 5.29 22.51
C PRO A 49 -13.97 4.25 22.92
N LEU A 50 -13.48 4.32 24.16
CA LEU A 50 -12.52 3.37 24.73
C LEU A 50 -13.08 1.93 24.81
N SER A 51 -14.40 1.75 24.69
CA SER A 51 -15.06 0.45 24.54
C SER A 51 -14.87 -0.18 23.16
N GLU A 52 -14.58 0.61 22.11
CA GLU A 52 -14.30 0.13 20.75
C GLU A 52 -12.80 0.02 20.47
N PHE A 53 -12.01 0.96 20.99
CA PHE A 53 -10.55 1.01 20.88
C PHE A 53 -9.89 1.36 22.23
N PRO A 54 -9.64 0.37 23.12
CA PRO A 54 -9.08 0.60 24.47
C PRO A 54 -7.70 1.26 24.50
N GLY A 55 -6.94 1.24 23.40
CA GLY A 55 -5.61 1.84 23.26
C GLY A 55 -5.56 3.29 22.76
N VAL A 56 -6.67 3.85 22.30
CA VAL A 56 -6.73 5.25 21.83
C VAL A 56 -6.48 6.21 23.02
N ARG A 57 -5.59 7.20 22.85
CA ARG A 57 -5.26 8.20 23.90
C ARG A 57 -5.37 9.65 23.45
N SER A 58 -5.46 9.90 22.14
CA SER A 58 -5.43 11.25 21.57
C SER A 58 -6.31 11.42 20.33
N ARG A 59 -6.59 12.66 19.94
CA ARG A 59 -7.21 13.00 18.65
C ARG A 59 -6.41 12.48 17.45
N TYR A 60 -5.10 12.33 17.59
CA TYR A 60 -4.25 11.69 16.58
C TYR A 60 -4.57 10.19 16.46
N ASP A 61 -4.67 9.47 17.58
CA ASP A 61 -5.01 8.04 17.59
C ASP A 61 -6.39 7.74 16.99
N ASP A 62 -7.35 8.67 17.05
CA ASP A 62 -8.66 8.51 16.39
C ASP A 62 -8.54 8.29 14.87
N PHE A 63 -7.61 8.99 14.20
CA PHE A 63 -7.34 8.77 12.77
C PHE A 63 -6.66 7.42 12.52
N VAL A 64 -5.76 7.00 13.41
CA VAL A 64 -5.07 5.71 13.35
C VAL A 64 -6.07 4.56 13.54
N ALA A 65 -6.95 4.64 14.55
CA ALA A 65 -8.02 3.68 14.81
C ALA A 65 -9.02 3.61 13.64
N THR A 66 -9.38 4.76 13.07
CA THR A 66 -10.25 4.83 11.88
C THR A 66 -9.65 4.08 10.68
N HIS A 67 -8.34 4.21 10.46
CA HIS A 67 -7.62 3.49 9.41
C HIS A 67 -7.54 1.98 9.69
N ILE A 68 -7.13 1.57 10.91
CA ILE A 68 -7.10 0.17 11.35
C ILE A 68 -8.46 -0.51 11.08
N ASN A 69 -9.55 0.12 11.52
CA ASN A 69 -10.90 -0.45 11.42
C ASN A 69 -11.37 -0.61 9.95
N GLN A 70 -10.91 0.26 9.04
CA GLN A 70 -11.37 0.29 7.64
C GLN A 70 -10.38 -0.31 6.63
N THR A 71 -9.14 -0.67 7.03
CA THR A 71 -8.03 -1.08 6.15
C THR A 71 -8.43 -2.08 5.06
N ASN A 72 -9.20 -3.13 5.43
CA ASN A 72 -9.65 -4.19 4.52
C ASN A 72 -10.72 -3.76 3.49
N HIS A 73 -11.22 -2.52 3.58
CA HIS A 73 -12.26 -1.96 2.69
C HIS A 73 -11.76 -0.73 1.90
N ILE A 74 -10.62 -0.17 2.28
CA ILE A 74 -10.02 1.04 1.69
C ILE A 74 -8.81 0.72 0.81
N HIS A 75 -8.17 -0.44 0.95
CA HIS A 75 -7.04 -0.85 0.11
C HIS A 75 -7.43 -1.91 -0.93
N SER A 76 -6.85 -1.84 -2.12
CA SER A 76 -7.20 -2.69 -3.28
C SER A 76 -8.69 -2.65 -3.68
N THR A 77 -9.44 -1.64 -3.21
CA THR A 77 -10.84 -1.38 -3.59
C THR A 77 -10.95 -0.03 -4.30
N SER A 78 -12.00 0.19 -5.09
CA SER A 78 -12.22 1.46 -5.79
C SER A 78 -12.33 2.68 -4.86
N ARG A 79 -12.45 2.48 -3.53
CA ARG A 79 -12.48 3.54 -2.53
C ARG A 79 -11.09 4.11 -2.18
N PHE A 80 -10.00 3.43 -2.52
CA PHE A 80 -8.64 3.79 -2.06
C PHE A 80 -8.28 5.27 -2.24
N LEU A 81 -8.33 5.78 -3.47
CA LEU A 81 -7.95 7.16 -3.79
C LEU A 81 -8.89 8.21 -3.17
N PRO A 82 -10.23 8.14 -3.31
CA PRO A 82 -11.12 9.12 -2.68
C PRO A 82 -11.15 9.06 -1.15
N TRP A 83 -11.01 7.87 -0.55
CA TRP A 83 -10.98 7.72 0.91
C TRP A 83 -9.71 8.33 1.50
N HIS A 84 -8.53 8.07 0.93
CA HIS A 84 -7.28 8.68 1.41
C HIS A 84 -7.23 10.19 1.17
N ARG A 85 -7.75 10.70 0.04
CA ARG A 85 -7.99 12.14 -0.16
C ARG A 85 -8.84 12.74 0.95
N TYR A 86 -9.92 12.06 1.36
CA TYR A 86 -10.80 12.52 2.43
C TYR A 86 -10.18 12.39 3.84
N LEU A 87 -9.41 11.33 4.13
CA LEU A 87 -8.67 11.18 5.39
C LEU A 87 -7.66 12.33 5.56
N VAL A 88 -6.84 12.59 4.54
CA VAL A 88 -5.84 13.66 4.54
C VAL A 88 -6.51 15.03 4.66
N TRP A 89 -7.64 15.26 3.98
CA TRP A 89 -8.42 16.49 4.14
C TRP A 89 -9.04 16.65 5.54
N SER A 90 -9.53 15.56 6.14
CA SER A 90 -10.14 15.58 7.48
C SER A 90 -9.12 15.84 8.58
N TYR A 91 -7.92 15.26 8.42
CA TYR A 91 -6.75 15.52 9.27
C TYR A 91 -6.23 16.95 9.09
N GLU A 92 -6.10 17.42 7.84
CA GLU A 92 -5.80 18.83 7.52
C GLU A 92 -6.83 19.77 8.17
N ASN A 93 -8.11 19.45 8.14
CA ASN A 93 -9.15 20.23 8.80
C ASN A 93 -8.96 20.23 10.33
N ALA A 94 -8.74 19.08 10.97
CA ALA A 94 -8.53 18.98 12.42
C ALA A 94 -7.30 19.77 12.91
N LEU A 95 -6.17 19.73 12.18
CA LEU A 95 -5.02 20.58 12.49
C LEU A 95 -5.38 22.07 12.48
N ARG A 96 -6.25 22.50 11.54
CA ARG A 96 -6.63 23.90 11.35
C ARG A 96 -7.70 24.36 12.36
N THR A 97 -8.74 23.57 12.60
CA THR A 97 -9.87 23.93 13.48
C THR A 97 -9.60 23.63 14.95
N GLU A 98 -8.91 22.52 15.28
CA GLU A 98 -8.67 22.14 16.66
C GLU A 98 -7.35 22.72 17.19
N CYS A 99 -6.32 22.81 16.34
CA CYS A 99 -4.95 23.20 16.72
C CYS A 99 -4.46 24.50 16.06
N GLY A 100 -5.33 25.30 15.46
CA GLY A 100 -5.02 26.65 14.99
C GLY A 100 -4.04 26.75 13.81
N TYR A 101 -3.74 25.64 13.13
CA TYR A 101 -2.89 25.66 11.94
C TYR A 101 -3.52 26.52 10.84
N VAL A 102 -2.77 27.44 10.26
CA VAL A 102 -3.31 28.34 9.19
C VAL A 102 -3.03 27.76 7.79
N GLY A 103 -1.94 27.00 7.66
CA GLY A 103 -1.42 26.52 6.38
C GLY A 103 -2.22 25.40 5.74
N ALA A 104 -1.59 24.77 4.74
CA ALA A 104 -2.09 23.60 4.02
C ALA A 104 -1.31 22.34 4.45
N GLN A 105 -1.89 21.15 4.26
CA GLN A 105 -1.16 19.89 4.41
C GLN A 105 -0.02 19.84 3.37
N PRO A 106 1.25 19.67 3.78
CA PRO A 106 2.35 19.54 2.83
C PRO A 106 2.45 18.11 2.27
N TYR A 107 3.20 17.93 1.19
CA TYR A 107 3.45 16.64 0.55
C TYR A 107 4.94 16.30 0.47
N TYR A 108 5.28 15.01 0.49
CA TYR A 108 6.66 14.54 0.33
C TYR A 108 6.92 14.16 -1.13
N ASN A 109 7.67 14.99 -1.88
CA ASN A 109 7.96 14.69 -3.28
C ASN A 109 9.00 13.56 -3.38
N TRP A 110 8.53 12.31 -3.49
CA TRP A 110 9.39 11.14 -3.54
C TRP A 110 10.43 11.23 -4.67
N ALA A 111 10.02 11.66 -5.87
CA ALA A 111 10.91 11.77 -7.03
C ALA A 111 12.08 12.75 -6.80
N LYS A 112 11.84 13.88 -6.12
CA LYS A 112 12.87 14.87 -5.74
C LYS A 112 13.91 14.29 -4.79
N TRP A 113 13.50 13.40 -3.90
CA TRP A 113 14.32 12.87 -2.80
C TRP A 113 14.74 11.40 -3.00
N ALA A 114 14.34 10.74 -4.09
CA ALA A 114 14.53 9.31 -4.30
C ALA A 114 16.00 8.86 -4.26
N HIS A 115 16.92 9.72 -4.72
CA HIS A 115 18.36 9.46 -4.67
C HIS A 115 18.98 9.66 -3.30
N ASP A 116 18.36 10.45 -2.41
CA ASP A 116 18.84 10.64 -1.04
C ASP A 116 17.68 11.07 -0.10
N PRO A 117 16.93 10.10 0.45
CA PRO A 117 15.82 10.42 1.34
C PRO A 117 16.29 10.93 2.70
N GLU A 118 17.47 10.53 3.17
CA GLU A 118 18.02 10.97 4.47
C GLU A 118 18.44 12.46 4.43
N ALA A 119 18.87 12.97 3.27
CA ALA A 119 19.12 14.39 3.03
C ALA A 119 17.86 15.27 2.86
N SER A 120 16.65 14.70 2.94
CA SER A 120 15.40 15.46 2.85
C SER A 120 15.17 16.28 4.13
N PRO A 121 14.68 17.53 4.06
CA PRO A 121 14.19 18.29 5.22
C PRO A 121 13.05 17.63 6.01
N MET A 122 12.52 16.50 5.53
CA MET A 122 11.58 15.64 6.24
C MET A 122 12.26 14.68 7.22
N PHE A 123 13.49 14.27 6.92
CA PHE A 123 14.21 13.17 7.55
C PHE A 123 15.63 13.55 8.04
N ASP A 124 16.05 14.81 7.89
CA ASP A 124 17.35 15.33 8.33
C ASP A 124 17.56 15.31 9.87
N GLY A 125 16.53 14.97 10.65
CA GLY A 125 16.57 14.86 12.11
C GLY A 125 16.60 16.20 12.85
N SER A 126 16.48 17.34 12.14
CA SER A 126 16.40 18.67 12.73
C SER A 126 15.09 18.94 13.46
N ASP A 127 15.02 20.02 14.23
CA ASP A 127 13.80 20.52 14.88
C ASP A 127 12.68 20.93 13.89
N THR A 128 12.95 20.90 12.58
CA THR A 128 11.96 21.14 11.52
C THR A 128 11.84 19.99 10.52
N SER A 129 12.19 18.78 10.97
CA SER A 129 11.91 17.49 10.34
C SER A 129 10.67 16.82 10.94
N LEU A 130 10.27 15.67 10.38
CA LEU A 130 9.33 14.75 11.02
C LEU A 130 10.09 13.71 11.87
N SER A 131 11.16 14.15 12.55
CA SER A 131 12.25 13.32 13.08
C SER A 131 13.04 12.56 12.01
N GLY A 132 14.22 12.07 12.39
CA GLY A 132 15.17 11.46 11.45
C GLY A 132 14.95 9.98 11.15
N ASN A 133 16.06 9.30 10.83
CA ASN A 133 16.17 7.84 10.76
C ASN A 133 16.15 7.22 12.18
N GLY A 134 15.87 5.92 12.28
CA GLY A 134 15.96 5.18 13.54
C GLY A 134 17.40 4.84 13.92
N GLU A 135 17.63 4.40 15.16
CA GLU A 135 18.94 3.87 15.60
C GLU A 135 19.41 2.70 14.72
N TYR A 136 20.69 2.61 14.40
CA TYR A 136 21.21 1.57 13.50
C TYR A 136 21.20 0.18 14.15
N ILE A 137 20.41 -0.76 13.59
CA ILE A 137 20.40 -2.16 14.01
C ILE A 137 21.04 -3.05 12.92
N ALA A 138 22.28 -3.47 13.16
CA ALA A 138 23.09 -4.24 12.22
C ALA A 138 22.40 -5.52 11.66
N LYS A 139 21.52 -6.16 12.45
CA LYS A 139 20.67 -7.26 12.00
C LYS A 139 19.22 -7.05 12.45
N LEU A 140 18.41 -6.43 11.59
CA LEU A 140 16.95 -6.36 11.79
C LEU A 140 16.37 -7.78 12.02
N PRO A 141 15.51 -7.97 13.03
CA PRO A 141 14.83 -9.23 13.26
C PRO A 141 13.59 -9.32 12.37
N LEU A 142 13.79 -9.67 11.09
CA LEU A 142 12.71 -9.89 10.13
C LEU A 142 12.09 -11.28 10.30
N PHE A 143 10.78 -11.45 10.06
CA PHE A 143 10.17 -12.79 9.97
C PHE A 143 10.75 -13.59 8.79
N ASP A 144 10.88 -14.91 8.92
CA ASP A 144 11.54 -15.75 7.90
C ASP A 144 10.82 -15.74 6.53
N ASP A 145 9.49 -15.61 6.53
CA ASP A 145 8.66 -15.48 5.32
C ASP A 145 8.53 -14.02 4.81
N ALA A 146 9.19 -13.05 5.45
CA ALA A 146 9.04 -11.64 5.09
C ALA A 146 9.64 -11.33 3.70
N PRO A 147 8.99 -10.51 2.86
CA PRO A 147 9.58 -10.04 1.61
C PRO A 147 10.92 -9.34 1.87
N VAL A 148 12.00 -9.79 1.22
CA VAL A 148 13.35 -9.24 1.41
C VAL A 148 13.45 -7.87 0.75
N LEU A 149 13.16 -6.82 1.51
CA LEU A 149 13.29 -5.44 1.08
C LEU A 149 14.74 -4.93 1.26
N PRO A 150 15.24 -4.06 0.37
CA PRO A 150 16.46 -3.30 0.63
C PRO A 150 16.39 -2.53 1.95
N ARG A 151 17.26 -2.87 2.90
CA ARG A 151 17.38 -2.17 4.19
C ARG A 151 18.08 -0.83 4.04
N GLY A 152 17.82 0.06 4.99
CA GLY A 152 18.51 1.34 5.18
C GLY A 152 19.64 1.25 6.21
N HIS A 153 19.83 2.36 6.93
CA HIS A 153 20.80 2.52 8.01
C HIS A 153 20.16 2.72 9.40
N GLY A 154 18.89 2.34 9.59
CA GLY A 154 18.17 2.46 10.86
C GLY A 154 17.81 1.12 11.51
N GLY A 155 16.61 1.04 12.08
CA GLY A 155 16.03 -0.15 12.72
C GLY A 155 15.45 0.08 14.12
N GLY A 156 16.02 1.00 14.90
CA GLY A 156 15.59 1.31 16.27
C GLY A 156 14.66 2.52 16.35
N CYS A 157 14.46 3.02 17.56
CA CYS A 157 13.68 4.24 17.80
C CYS A 157 14.29 5.46 17.07
N ILE A 158 13.45 6.43 16.72
CA ILE A 158 13.91 7.77 16.36
C ILE A 158 14.38 8.53 17.62
N HIS A 159 15.64 8.96 17.65
CA HIS A 159 16.23 9.65 18.81
C HIS A 159 16.36 11.17 18.64
N SER A 160 16.18 11.70 17.43
CA SER A 160 16.35 13.12 17.07
C SER A 160 15.08 13.74 16.50
N GLY A 161 14.99 15.07 16.53
CA GLY A 161 13.86 15.85 16.04
C GLY A 161 12.59 15.78 16.90
N PRO A 162 11.50 16.47 16.51
CA PRO A 162 10.37 16.78 17.39
C PRO A 162 9.48 15.60 17.80
N PHE A 163 9.61 14.45 17.12
CA PHE A 163 8.77 13.26 17.34
C PHE A 163 9.52 12.13 18.07
N SER A 164 10.74 12.35 18.57
CA SER A 164 11.49 11.36 19.35
C SER A 164 10.75 10.85 20.60
N ASN A 165 9.98 11.73 21.24
CA ASN A 165 9.10 11.41 22.38
C ASN A 165 7.64 11.09 21.96
N PHE A 166 7.39 10.75 20.70
CA PHE A 166 6.04 10.46 20.21
C PHE A 166 5.67 8.98 20.39
N SER A 167 4.58 8.72 21.13
CA SER A 167 4.12 7.37 21.46
C SER A 167 3.12 6.83 20.42
N VAL A 168 3.47 5.71 19.81
CA VAL A 168 2.57 4.87 19.00
C VAL A 168 1.73 4.03 19.97
N ASN A 169 0.46 4.37 20.18
CA ASN A 169 -0.38 3.76 21.24
C ASN A 169 -1.12 2.48 20.82
N LEU A 170 -1.24 2.22 19.51
CA LEU A 170 -2.05 1.16 18.91
C LEU A 170 -1.21 0.11 18.17
N GLY A 171 -1.83 -1.01 17.79
CA GLY A 171 -1.19 -2.13 17.10
C GLY A 171 -0.01 -2.74 17.88
N PRO A 172 0.95 -3.41 17.23
CA PRO A 172 0.96 -3.74 15.80
C PRO A 172 -0.13 -4.75 15.44
N ILE A 173 -0.35 -4.94 14.13
CA ILE A 173 -1.26 -5.93 13.54
C ILE A 173 -0.50 -6.77 12.50
N ALA A 174 0.23 -6.10 11.62
CA ALA A 174 1.02 -6.68 10.55
C ALA A 174 2.48 -6.21 10.62
N ALA A 175 3.10 -6.31 11.81
CA ALA A 175 4.49 -5.93 12.04
C ALA A 175 5.44 -6.68 11.09
N TYR A 176 6.28 -5.92 10.39
CA TYR A 176 7.34 -6.46 9.52
C TYR A 176 8.54 -7.00 10.33
N TRP A 177 8.68 -6.62 11.60
CA TRP A 177 9.77 -7.00 12.51
C TRP A 177 9.26 -7.82 13.71
N GLN A 178 10.04 -8.84 14.11
CA GLN A 178 9.70 -9.78 15.18
C GLN A 178 9.79 -9.19 16.60
N ASP A 179 10.59 -8.14 16.78
CA ASP A 179 10.91 -7.55 18.09
C ASP A 179 9.92 -6.45 18.53
N VAL A 180 8.90 -6.15 17.72
CA VAL A 180 7.84 -5.21 18.08
C VAL A 180 6.95 -5.85 19.16
N PRO A 181 6.71 -5.18 20.31
CA PRO A 181 5.80 -5.67 21.34
C PRO A 181 4.41 -5.97 20.76
N GLN A 182 3.92 -7.20 20.91
CA GLN A 182 2.60 -7.59 20.41
C GLN A 182 1.50 -6.91 21.22
N ASN A 183 0.41 -6.50 20.55
CA ASN A 183 -0.72 -5.88 21.24
C ASN A 183 -1.38 -6.88 22.22
N PRO A 184 -1.82 -6.46 23.42
CA PRO A 184 -2.55 -7.33 24.34
C PRO A 184 -3.78 -8.03 23.74
N ASP A 185 -4.43 -7.46 22.71
CA ASP A 185 -5.58 -8.07 22.05
C ASP A 185 -5.23 -9.10 20.94
N ALA A 186 -3.95 -9.26 20.59
CA ALA A 186 -3.52 -10.11 19.48
C ALA A 186 -3.87 -11.61 19.68
N ALA A 187 -4.10 -12.03 20.92
CA ALA A 187 -4.55 -13.39 21.24
C ALA A 187 -6.05 -13.60 20.95
N SER A 188 -6.92 -12.66 21.36
CA SER A 188 -8.38 -12.72 21.11
C SER A 188 -8.72 -12.42 19.66
N ALA A 189 -8.00 -11.49 19.02
CA ALA A 189 -8.15 -11.16 17.59
C ALA A 189 -8.13 -12.40 16.67
N ARG A 190 -7.26 -13.38 16.98
CA ARG A 190 -7.13 -14.65 16.24
C ARG A 190 -8.33 -15.60 16.39
N LEU A 191 -9.13 -15.47 17.45
CA LEU A 191 -10.37 -16.21 17.62
C LEU A 191 -11.52 -15.50 16.88
N ASP A 192 -11.62 -14.19 17.08
CA ASP A 192 -12.77 -13.39 16.65
C ASP A 192 -12.73 -12.93 15.17
N HIS A 193 -11.70 -13.34 14.41
CA HIS A 193 -11.48 -12.96 13.01
C HIS A 193 -11.36 -11.43 12.77
N ASN A 194 -10.96 -10.71 13.83
CA ASN A 194 -10.72 -9.27 13.87
C ASN A 194 -9.21 -9.02 13.61
N PRO A 195 -8.77 -7.99 12.88
CA PRO A 195 -7.34 -7.66 12.76
C PRO A 195 -6.65 -7.40 14.11
N GLY A 196 -7.40 -7.01 15.15
CA GLY A 196 -6.83 -6.68 16.48
C GLY A 196 -6.13 -5.32 16.48
N GLY A 197 -5.10 -5.18 17.31
CA GLY A 197 -4.31 -3.95 17.43
C GLY A 197 -5.02 -2.80 18.14
N ARG A 198 -6.13 -3.07 18.84
CA ARG A 198 -6.99 -2.08 19.47
C ARG A 198 -6.64 -1.80 20.93
N GLY A 199 -5.93 -2.71 21.58
CA GLY A 199 -5.46 -2.56 22.96
C GLY A 199 -4.35 -1.52 23.09
N TYR A 200 -4.07 -1.10 24.32
CA TYR A 200 -3.04 -0.10 24.61
C TYR A 200 -1.65 -0.72 24.56
N ASN A 201 -0.77 -0.20 23.69
CA ASN A 201 0.58 -0.70 23.47
C ASN A 201 1.59 0.43 23.14
N PRO A 202 1.81 1.37 24.07
CA PRO A 202 2.62 2.58 23.84
C PRO A 202 4.11 2.25 23.63
N ARG A 203 4.68 2.75 22.53
CA ARG A 203 6.10 2.57 22.17
C ARG A 203 6.60 3.68 21.23
N CYS A 204 7.91 3.77 21.04
CA CYS A 204 8.52 4.75 20.13
C CYS A 204 8.16 4.48 18.65
N ILE A 205 8.19 5.53 17.82
CA ILE A 205 8.31 5.35 16.36
C ILE A 205 9.71 4.78 16.06
N ARG A 206 9.78 3.81 15.14
CA ARG A 206 11.02 3.20 14.64
C ARG A 206 11.05 3.26 13.12
N ARG A 207 12.20 3.59 12.53
CA ARG A 207 12.39 3.71 11.06
C ARG A 207 13.66 3.04 10.58
N ASP A 208 13.68 2.65 9.31
CA ASP A 208 14.87 2.19 8.58
C ASP A 208 14.87 2.82 7.18
N ILE A 209 15.34 4.07 7.10
CA ILE A 209 15.19 4.87 5.87
C ILE A 209 16.06 4.30 4.75
N SER A 210 15.41 3.83 3.67
CA SER A 210 16.05 3.03 2.62
C SER A 210 16.18 3.79 1.30
N LYS A 211 17.36 4.40 1.09
CA LYS A 211 17.79 5.00 -0.18
C LYS A 211 17.65 4.04 -1.37
N ARG A 212 18.00 2.75 -1.21
CA ARG A 212 17.88 1.77 -2.30
C ARG A 212 16.42 1.46 -2.63
N LEU A 213 15.52 1.39 -1.64
CA LEU A 213 14.10 1.19 -1.92
C LEU A 213 13.49 2.44 -2.59
N SER A 214 13.82 3.64 -2.14
CA SER A 214 13.29 4.87 -2.71
C SER A 214 13.71 5.07 -4.18
N MET A 215 14.98 4.80 -4.51
CA MET A 215 15.46 4.75 -5.90
C MET A 215 14.75 3.67 -6.75
N PHE A 216 14.44 2.52 -6.16
CA PHE A 216 13.84 1.38 -6.87
C PHE A 216 12.34 1.55 -7.13
N ALA A 217 11.60 2.12 -6.18
CA ALA A 217 10.14 2.15 -6.19
C ALA A 217 9.52 3.53 -6.41
N THR A 218 10.19 4.62 -6.00
CA THR A 218 9.62 5.98 -5.99
C THR A 218 10.45 7.02 -6.76
N SER A 219 11.25 6.59 -7.72
CA SER A 219 11.99 7.46 -8.63
C SER A 219 11.07 8.27 -9.57
N ASP A 220 11.60 9.34 -10.15
CA ASP A 220 10.89 10.15 -11.14
C ASP A 220 10.40 9.33 -12.35
N ALA A 221 11.19 8.35 -12.78
CA ALA A 221 10.82 7.41 -13.84
C ALA A 221 9.57 6.59 -13.47
N ASN A 222 9.50 6.05 -12.26
CA ASN A 222 8.35 5.27 -11.79
C ASN A 222 7.10 6.13 -11.60
N VAL A 223 7.26 7.33 -11.05
CA VAL A 223 6.14 8.29 -10.86
C VAL A 223 5.61 8.75 -12.22
N THR A 224 6.48 8.98 -13.20
CA THR A 224 6.08 9.33 -14.57
C THR A 224 5.41 8.16 -15.28
N ASP A 225 6.00 6.96 -15.27
CA ASP A 225 5.43 5.74 -15.86
C ASP A 225 4.00 5.46 -15.36
N LEU A 226 3.81 5.55 -14.04
CA LEU A 226 2.50 5.44 -13.41
C LEU A 226 1.49 6.46 -13.99
N ILE A 227 1.90 7.72 -14.13
CA ILE A 227 1.04 8.81 -14.61
C ILE A 227 0.74 8.69 -16.12
N THR A 228 1.70 8.28 -16.95
CA THR A 228 1.56 8.30 -18.42
C THR A 228 1.04 7.00 -19.01
N ASN A 229 1.37 5.84 -18.42
CA ASN A 229 1.15 4.54 -19.06
C ASN A 229 -0.11 3.82 -18.54
N ASN A 230 -0.83 4.43 -17.59
CA ASN A 230 -2.14 3.96 -17.11
C ASN A 230 -3.24 4.90 -17.62
N ASN A 231 -4.18 4.36 -18.40
CA ASN A 231 -5.20 5.16 -19.10
C ASN A 231 -6.58 5.13 -18.42
N ASP A 232 -6.79 4.26 -17.45
CA ASP A 232 -8.05 4.14 -16.72
C ASP A 232 -7.82 4.08 -15.20
N TYR A 233 -8.86 4.39 -14.42
CA TYR A 233 -8.79 4.44 -12.96
C TYR A 233 -8.32 3.11 -12.33
N THR A 234 -8.71 1.97 -12.92
CA THR A 234 -8.40 0.63 -12.38
C THR A 234 -6.96 0.21 -12.69
N SER A 235 -6.42 0.55 -13.85
CA SER A 235 -4.98 0.36 -14.13
C SER A 235 -4.14 1.28 -13.24
N PHE A 236 -4.45 2.58 -13.20
CA PHE A 236 -3.72 3.56 -12.39
C PHE A 236 -3.70 3.20 -10.90
N GLN A 237 -4.86 2.88 -10.32
CA GLN A 237 -4.95 2.48 -8.91
C GLN A 237 -4.09 1.24 -8.64
N LYS A 238 -4.19 0.19 -9.47
CA LYS A 238 -3.43 -1.05 -9.29
C LYS A 238 -1.93 -0.85 -9.46
N ALA A 239 -1.51 0.00 -10.40
CA ALA A 239 -0.10 0.33 -10.61
C ALA A 239 0.48 1.16 -9.45
N LEU A 240 -0.32 2.02 -8.81
CA LEU A 240 0.09 2.80 -7.64
C LEU A 240 0.14 1.94 -6.36
N GLU A 241 -0.88 1.12 -6.09
CA GLU A 241 -0.97 0.25 -4.91
C GLU A 241 -0.10 -1.03 -4.98
N ALA A 242 0.52 -1.33 -6.12
CA ALA A 242 1.15 -2.63 -6.37
C ALA A 242 2.18 -3.05 -5.29
N THR A 243 1.93 -4.19 -4.67
CA THR A 243 2.91 -4.90 -3.83
C THR A 243 4.01 -5.53 -4.68
N PRO A 244 5.23 -5.75 -4.14
CA PRO A 244 6.33 -6.39 -4.86
C PRO A 244 5.96 -7.80 -5.33
N SER A 245 5.75 -7.95 -6.62
CA SER A 245 5.49 -9.24 -7.26
C SER A 245 6.79 -9.92 -7.70
N ARG A 246 6.73 -11.20 -8.10
CA ARG A 246 7.85 -11.92 -8.73
C ARG A 246 8.38 -11.25 -10.03
N ALA A 247 7.66 -10.28 -10.60
CA ALA A 247 8.12 -9.50 -11.76
C ALA A 247 9.00 -8.30 -11.39
N GLY A 248 9.21 -8.00 -10.10
CA GLY A 248 10.11 -6.93 -9.66
C GLY A 248 9.56 -5.50 -9.82
N TYR A 249 8.26 -5.33 -10.10
CA TYR A 249 7.59 -4.04 -10.00
C TYR A 249 7.01 -3.83 -8.59
N MET A 250 7.10 -2.59 -8.09
CA MET A 250 6.59 -2.13 -6.81
C MET A 250 5.97 -0.74 -7.02
N GLY A 251 4.71 -0.57 -6.63
CA GLY A 251 3.96 0.67 -6.80
C GLY A 251 4.42 1.76 -5.83
N VAL A 252 4.26 3.03 -6.24
CA VAL A 252 4.77 4.19 -5.49
C VAL A 252 4.16 4.35 -4.10
N HIS A 253 2.94 3.83 -3.87
CA HIS A 253 2.31 3.78 -2.55
C HIS A 253 3.09 2.85 -1.61
N PHE A 254 3.18 1.57 -1.97
CA PHE A 254 3.93 0.57 -1.19
C PHE A 254 5.39 1.00 -1.01
N GLY A 255 6.06 1.39 -2.10
CA GLY A 255 7.45 1.84 -2.08
C GLY A 255 7.67 3.05 -1.17
N GLY A 256 6.75 4.01 -1.17
CA GLY A 256 6.86 5.21 -0.35
C GLY A 256 6.60 4.97 1.13
N HIS A 257 5.72 4.03 1.51
CA HIS A 257 5.55 3.58 2.90
C HIS A 257 6.82 2.91 3.43
N TYR A 258 7.31 1.89 2.71
CA TYR A 258 8.50 1.14 3.13
C TYR A 258 9.82 1.91 2.93
N THR A 259 9.79 3.12 2.33
CA THR A 259 10.99 3.99 2.22
C THR A 259 11.45 4.50 3.60
N TYR A 260 10.52 4.74 4.53
CA TYR A 260 10.82 5.02 5.95
C TYR A 260 10.58 3.78 6.82
N GLY A 261 9.55 2.99 6.51
CA GLY A 261 9.35 1.63 7.01
C GLY A 261 9.25 1.53 8.53
N GLY A 262 9.77 0.43 9.08
CA GLY A 262 9.80 0.16 10.52
C GLY A 262 8.42 0.03 11.17
N ASP A 263 8.28 0.59 12.36
CA ASP A 263 7.08 0.51 13.20
C ASP A 263 6.66 1.94 13.59
N PRO A 264 5.51 2.44 13.09
CA PRO A 264 4.44 1.72 12.40
C PRO A 264 4.51 1.78 10.87
N GLY A 265 5.51 2.45 10.27
CA GLY A 265 5.52 2.77 8.83
C GLY A 265 5.53 1.56 7.89
N GLY A 266 6.00 0.40 8.35
CA GLY A 266 5.95 -0.89 7.65
C GLY A 266 4.74 -1.78 7.99
N ASP A 267 3.85 -1.36 8.91
CA ASP A 267 2.61 -2.08 9.22
C ASP A 267 1.45 -1.53 8.38
N PHE A 268 0.87 -2.40 7.55
CA PHE A 268 -0.20 -2.07 6.61
C PHE A 268 -1.46 -1.48 7.26
N TYR A 269 -1.78 -1.86 8.49
CA TYR A 269 -2.95 -1.36 9.23
C TYR A 269 -2.62 -0.12 10.07
N LEU A 270 -1.41 -0.08 10.64
CA LEU A 270 -1.01 0.93 11.62
C LEU A 270 -0.28 2.14 11.04
N SER A 271 0.13 2.13 9.75
CA SER A 271 1.01 3.16 9.17
C SER A 271 0.66 4.65 9.42
N PRO A 272 -0.60 5.11 9.63
CA PRO A 272 -0.87 6.49 10.07
C PRO A 272 -0.28 6.87 11.44
N GLY A 273 0.16 5.90 12.25
CA GLY A 273 0.87 6.15 13.50
C GLY A 273 2.21 6.88 13.33
N ASP A 274 2.78 6.91 12.11
CA ASP A 274 3.91 7.77 11.76
C ASP A 274 3.39 9.04 11.05
N PRO A 275 3.69 10.26 11.55
CA PRO A 275 3.29 11.52 10.92
C PRO A 275 3.66 11.65 9.43
N VAL A 276 4.69 10.94 8.96
CA VAL A 276 5.09 10.88 7.54
C VAL A 276 3.95 10.36 6.64
N PHE A 277 3.04 9.55 7.16
CA PHE A 277 1.87 9.02 6.45
C PHE A 277 1.10 10.10 5.69
N TYR A 278 0.79 11.22 6.34
CA TYR A 278 -0.04 12.28 5.75
C TYR A 278 0.66 13.01 4.60
N PHE A 279 2.00 13.05 4.61
CA PHE A 279 2.80 13.62 3.53
C PHE A 279 2.99 12.65 2.37
N HIS A 280 3.09 11.35 2.67
CA HIS A 280 3.03 10.30 1.67
C HIS A 280 1.67 10.31 0.95
N HIS A 281 0.56 10.29 1.69
CA HIS A 281 -0.78 10.30 1.11
C HIS A 281 -1.17 11.63 0.45
N ALA A 282 -0.63 12.77 0.90
CA ALA A 282 -0.73 14.02 0.14
C ALA A 282 0.01 13.95 -1.23
N SER A 283 1.06 13.13 -1.35
CA SER A 283 1.72 12.85 -2.63
C SER A 283 0.99 11.81 -3.48
N VAL A 284 0.35 10.80 -2.87
CA VAL A 284 -0.61 9.91 -3.57
C VAL A 284 -1.74 10.76 -4.19
N ASP A 285 -2.32 11.66 -3.39
CA ASP A 285 -3.39 12.56 -3.80
C ASP A 285 -2.93 13.53 -4.92
N ARG A 286 -1.75 14.13 -4.80
CA ARG A 286 -1.13 14.95 -5.86
C ARG A 286 -0.90 14.15 -7.16
N THR A 287 -0.43 12.90 -7.05
CA THR A 287 -0.14 12.04 -8.21
C THR A 287 -1.44 11.67 -8.93
N TRP A 288 -2.49 11.31 -8.18
CA TRP A 288 -3.82 11.07 -8.74
C TRP A 288 -4.45 12.33 -9.34
N TRP A 289 -4.36 13.48 -8.66
CA TRP A 289 -4.82 14.76 -9.21
C TRP A 289 -4.12 15.10 -10.53
N THR A 290 -2.81 14.89 -10.61
CA THR A 290 -2.02 15.10 -11.84
C THR A 290 -2.51 14.17 -12.95
N TRP A 291 -2.69 12.88 -12.65
CA TRP A 291 -3.22 11.88 -13.58
C TRP A 291 -4.63 12.22 -14.10
N GLN A 292 -5.52 12.74 -13.24
CA GLN A 292 -6.87 13.19 -13.64
C GLN A 292 -6.81 14.40 -14.59
N ASN A 293 -5.93 15.37 -14.33
CA ASN A 293 -5.84 16.61 -15.12
C ASN A 293 -5.14 16.45 -16.49
N LEU A 294 -4.54 15.29 -16.80
CA LEU A 294 -4.03 15.01 -18.15
C LEU A 294 -5.14 14.85 -19.19
N GLU A 295 -6.29 14.28 -18.81
CA GLU A 295 -7.46 14.10 -19.68
C GLU A 295 -8.76 14.24 -18.85
N PRO A 296 -9.15 15.45 -18.42
CA PRO A 296 -10.28 15.63 -17.49
C PRO A 296 -11.64 15.16 -18.05
N GLU A 297 -11.77 15.05 -19.37
CA GLU A 297 -12.96 14.55 -20.07
C GLU A 297 -13.12 13.02 -19.96
N THR A 298 -12.01 12.26 -20.05
CA THR A 298 -12.00 10.78 -20.04
C THR A 298 -11.67 10.20 -18.67
N ARG A 299 -11.03 10.99 -17.79
CA ARG A 299 -10.62 10.65 -16.42
C ARG A 299 -11.43 11.46 -15.39
N PRO A 300 -12.78 11.40 -15.41
CA PRO A 300 -13.62 12.32 -14.66
C PRO A 300 -13.35 12.25 -13.16
N HIS A 301 -13.29 13.41 -12.49
CA HIS A 301 -13.31 13.47 -11.03
C HIS A 301 -14.72 13.10 -10.52
N THR A 302 -15.05 11.82 -10.43
CA THR A 302 -16.28 11.38 -9.76
C THR A 302 -16.14 11.56 -8.25
N GLY A 303 -17.18 12.05 -7.59
CA GLY A 303 -17.25 12.10 -6.11
C GLY A 303 -16.63 13.29 -5.37
N THR A 304 -16.03 14.29 -6.03
CA THR A 304 -15.54 15.53 -5.37
C THR A 304 -16.16 16.79 -5.94
N GLY A 305 -16.37 17.83 -5.11
CA GLY A 305 -17.20 19.01 -5.42
C GLY A 305 -16.97 19.65 -6.81
N SER A 306 -18.05 19.99 -7.50
CA SER A 306 -18.04 20.49 -8.89
C SER A 306 -17.56 21.94 -9.03
N GLY A 307 -17.55 22.74 -7.95
CA GLY A 307 -17.28 24.18 -7.97
C GLY A 307 -15.96 24.61 -8.65
N CYS A 308 -14.81 24.16 -8.13
CA CYS A 308 -13.50 24.64 -8.61
C CYS A 308 -13.18 24.30 -10.08
N ARG A 309 -13.93 23.38 -10.71
CA ARG A 309 -13.66 22.92 -12.07
C ARG A 309 -13.86 24.02 -13.10
N SER A 310 -14.93 24.83 -12.97
CA SER A 310 -15.29 25.80 -14.01
C SER A 310 -14.32 26.98 -14.10
N ALA A 311 -13.47 27.20 -13.09
CA ALA A 311 -12.41 28.20 -13.14
C ALA A 311 -11.11 27.62 -13.71
N VAL A 312 -10.65 26.48 -13.18
CA VAL A 312 -9.34 25.90 -13.56
C VAL A 312 -9.38 25.20 -14.93
N ALA A 313 -10.43 24.44 -15.25
CA ALA A 313 -10.50 23.66 -16.50
C ALA A 313 -10.74 24.52 -17.76
N ARG A 314 -10.99 25.84 -17.62
CA ARG A 314 -11.02 26.77 -18.77
C ARG A 314 -9.63 27.14 -19.28
N LEU A 315 -8.59 26.95 -18.47
CA LEU A 315 -7.22 26.93 -18.96
C LEU A 315 -7.01 25.60 -19.69
N ARG A 316 -6.84 25.65 -21.03
CA ARG A 316 -6.58 24.47 -21.87
C ARG A 316 -5.19 23.90 -21.61
N LEU A 317 -5.05 23.22 -20.47
CA LEU A 317 -3.84 22.50 -20.07
C LEU A 317 -3.65 21.22 -20.90
N THR A 318 -3.18 21.39 -22.13
CA THR A 318 -2.60 20.30 -22.91
C THR A 318 -1.46 19.62 -22.13
N ALA A 319 -1.17 18.35 -22.42
CA ALA A 319 0.00 17.66 -21.85
C ALA A 319 1.31 18.42 -22.09
N ALA A 320 1.44 19.13 -23.21
CA ALA A 320 2.58 20.01 -23.51
C ALA A 320 2.68 21.24 -22.58
N SER A 321 1.56 21.77 -22.08
CA SER A 321 1.56 22.84 -21.08
C SER A 321 1.72 22.34 -19.64
N ILE A 322 1.37 21.09 -19.35
CA ILE A 322 1.71 20.44 -18.06
C ILE A 322 3.23 20.17 -18.01
N ALA A 323 3.86 19.82 -19.14
CA ALA A 323 5.32 19.77 -19.26
C ALA A 323 5.99 21.17 -19.17
N ARG A 324 5.37 22.24 -19.71
CA ARG A 324 5.86 23.62 -19.52
C ARG A 324 5.84 24.08 -18.06
N ALA A 325 4.84 23.65 -17.28
CA ALA A 325 4.68 24.03 -15.87
C ALA A 325 5.78 23.49 -14.92
N MET A 326 6.87 22.93 -15.46
CA MET A 326 8.03 22.40 -14.74
C MET A 326 9.37 23.00 -15.22
N ASP A 327 9.37 24.13 -15.95
CA ASP A 327 10.61 24.73 -16.49
C ASP A 327 10.69 26.25 -16.27
N ASP A 328 11.85 26.75 -15.83
CA ASP A 328 12.01 28.14 -15.36
C ASP A 328 12.32 29.14 -16.51
N LEU A 329 11.87 28.84 -17.74
CA LEU A 329 12.30 29.47 -19.00
C LEU A 329 11.20 30.17 -19.81
N ASP A 330 10.03 30.47 -19.22
CA ASP A 330 8.89 31.13 -19.90
C ASP A 330 9.28 32.37 -20.74
N TYR A 331 10.30 33.11 -20.29
CA TYR A 331 10.77 34.35 -20.90
C TYR A 331 11.52 34.18 -22.22
N LEU A 332 11.77 32.95 -22.67
CA LEU A 332 12.41 32.65 -23.96
C LEU A 332 11.42 32.29 -25.08
N GLU A 333 10.10 32.27 -24.84
CA GLU A 333 9.12 32.03 -25.90
C GLU A 333 9.05 33.20 -26.91
N PRO A 334 8.90 32.93 -28.23
CA PRO A 334 8.88 33.98 -29.25
C PRO A 334 7.63 34.86 -29.13
N GLY A 335 7.83 36.15 -28.88
CA GLY A 335 6.76 37.12 -28.64
C GLY A 335 6.51 37.46 -27.15
N PHE A 336 7.37 36.98 -26.25
CA PHE A 336 7.33 37.33 -24.82
C PHE A 336 7.53 38.84 -24.56
N ASP A 337 6.67 39.46 -23.74
CA ASP A 337 6.84 40.84 -23.26
C ASP A 337 7.65 40.88 -21.94
N PRO A 338 8.85 41.49 -21.90
CA PRO A 338 9.64 41.59 -20.68
C PRO A 338 9.00 42.49 -19.61
N ASN A 339 8.05 43.36 -19.98
CA ASN A 339 7.35 44.21 -19.00
C ASN A 339 6.38 43.41 -18.14
N SER A 340 6.01 42.18 -18.52
CA SER A 340 5.28 41.24 -17.66
C SER A 340 6.06 40.83 -16.41
N LEU A 341 7.41 40.84 -16.46
CA LEU A 341 8.25 40.37 -15.36
C LEU A 341 8.36 41.37 -14.21
N THR A 342 8.50 40.85 -12.99
CA THR A 342 8.83 41.64 -11.81
C THR A 342 10.31 41.99 -11.79
N VAL A 343 10.70 43.08 -11.10
CA VAL A 343 12.12 43.49 -10.98
C VAL A 343 13.02 42.38 -10.41
N PRO A 344 12.61 41.59 -9.39
CA PRO A 344 13.38 40.43 -8.94
C PRO A 344 13.52 39.34 -10.01
N LYS A 345 12.46 39.02 -10.78
CA LYS A 345 12.56 37.97 -11.82
C LYS A 345 13.43 38.43 -13.01
N LEU A 346 13.34 39.70 -13.43
CA LEU A 346 14.28 40.28 -14.41
C LEU A 346 15.74 40.21 -13.93
N ARG A 347 16.01 40.57 -12.68
CA ARG A 347 17.35 40.51 -12.07
C ARG A 347 17.89 39.09 -12.00
N ASN A 348 17.07 38.11 -11.63
CA ASN A 348 17.45 36.70 -11.64
C ASN A 348 17.81 36.24 -13.06
N VAL A 349 16.94 36.51 -14.04
CA VAL A 349 17.15 36.14 -15.44
C VAL A 349 18.42 36.74 -16.02
N LEU A 350 18.72 38.01 -15.74
CA LEU A 350 19.97 38.63 -16.19
C LEU A 350 21.20 37.94 -15.57
N VAL A 351 21.17 37.56 -14.28
CA VAL A 351 22.23 36.76 -13.65
C VAL A 351 22.34 35.35 -14.28
N THR A 352 21.21 34.70 -14.63
CA THR A 352 21.19 33.37 -15.27
C THR A 352 21.87 33.34 -16.64
N HIS A 353 22.00 34.49 -17.32
CA HIS A 353 22.68 34.62 -18.62
C HIS A 353 23.95 35.48 -18.55
N ASP A 354 24.56 35.59 -17.36
CA ASP A 354 25.80 36.34 -17.06
C ASP A 354 25.78 37.84 -17.45
N VAL A 355 24.59 38.44 -17.55
CA VAL A 355 24.40 39.85 -17.91
C VAL A 355 24.53 40.74 -16.66
N THR A 356 25.69 41.38 -16.50
CA THR A 356 25.93 42.33 -15.41
C THR A 356 25.05 43.59 -15.53
N TYR A 357 24.48 44.04 -14.40
CA TYR A 357 23.69 45.27 -14.31
C TYR A 357 24.04 46.03 -13.02
N PRO A 358 23.92 47.38 -12.98
CA PRO A 358 24.18 48.14 -11.76
C PRO A 358 23.09 47.87 -10.71
N SER A 359 23.48 47.77 -9.43
CA SER A 359 22.57 47.49 -8.31
C SER A 359 21.35 48.41 -8.22
N ASN A 360 21.53 49.67 -8.65
CA ASN A 360 20.50 50.72 -8.68
C ASN A 360 19.62 50.71 -9.93
N ALA A 361 19.76 49.71 -10.84
CA ALA A 361 19.01 49.64 -12.09
C ALA A 361 17.48 49.59 -11.86
N LYS A 362 16.77 50.51 -12.52
CA LYS A 362 15.30 50.61 -12.53
C LYS A 362 14.70 49.64 -13.55
N LYS A 363 13.41 49.28 -13.41
CA LYS A 363 12.73 48.31 -14.30
C LYS A 363 12.95 48.57 -15.81
N PRO A 364 12.84 49.80 -16.35
CA PRO A 364 13.04 50.03 -17.79
C PRO A 364 14.46 49.67 -18.27
N GLN A 365 15.48 49.93 -17.45
CA GLN A 365 16.88 49.62 -17.76
C GLN A 365 17.14 48.10 -17.74
N LEU A 366 16.47 47.36 -16.86
CA LEU A 366 16.54 45.90 -16.81
C LEU A 366 15.80 45.25 -18.00
N VAL A 367 14.67 45.85 -18.44
CA VAL A 367 13.94 45.45 -19.65
C VAL A 367 14.77 45.74 -20.92
N GLN A 368 15.49 46.87 -20.95
CA GLN A 368 16.42 47.20 -22.03
C GLN A 368 17.55 46.16 -22.13
N LEU A 369 18.28 45.91 -21.04
CA LEU A 369 19.34 44.89 -21.01
C LEU A 369 18.84 43.49 -21.37
N PHE A 370 17.62 43.13 -20.97
CA PHE A 370 17.01 41.86 -21.38
C PHE A 370 16.79 41.77 -22.89
N ASN A 371 16.29 42.85 -23.51
CA ASN A 371 16.06 42.90 -24.96
C ASN A 371 17.37 42.96 -25.78
N GLU A 372 18.42 43.58 -25.23
CA GLU A 372 19.73 43.71 -25.87
C GLU A 372 20.53 42.39 -25.76
N GLU A 373 20.58 41.76 -24.58
CA GLU A 373 21.50 40.64 -24.31
C GLU A 373 20.85 39.25 -24.23
N VAL A 374 19.56 39.12 -23.87
CA VAL A 374 18.91 37.82 -23.61
C VAL A 374 17.97 37.42 -24.75
N ALA A 375 17.10 38.33 -25.18
CA ALA A 375 16.13 38.10 -26.25
C ALA A 375 16.74 37.58 -27.58
N PRO A 376 17.85 38.14 -28.13
CA PRO A 376 18.43 37.61 -29.37
C PRO A 376 19.05 36.21 -29.19
N LYS A 377 19.53 35.88 -27.99
CA LYS A 377 20.13 34.56 -27.68
C LYS A 377 19.09 33.46 -27.46
N ALA A 378 17.80 33.80 -27.28
CA ALA A 378 16.73 32.86 -26.97
C ALA A 378 16.65 31.65 -27.93
N ASN A 379 16.73 31.88 -29.24
CA ASN A 379 16.72 30.79 -30.22
C ASN A 379 17.94 29.86 -30.10
N ILE A 380 19.12 30.40 -29.76
CA ILE A 380 20.35 29.64 -29.57
C ILE A 380 20.22 28.78 -28.30
N LEU A 381 19.80 29.37 -27.18
CA LEU A 381 19.56 28.71 -25.90
C LEU A 381 18.54 27.56 -26.02
N LEU A 382 17.40 27.81 -26.68
CA LEU A 382 16.40 26.78 -26.97
C LEU A 382 16.95 25.67 -27.88
N SER A 383 17.81 26.00 -28.84
CA SER A 383 18.44 25.00 -29.72
C SER A 383 19.49 24.15 -28.99
N ALA A 384 20.26 24.74 -28.08
CA ALA A 384 21.26 24.05 -27.27
C ALA A 384 20.58 23.04 -26.34
N ARG A 385 19.53 23.46 -25.62
CA ARG A 385 18.75 22.55 -24.75
C ARG A 385 18.09 21.42 -25.53
N ARG A 386 17.63 21.64 -26.77
CA ARG A 386 17.10 20.58 -27.66
C ARG A 386 18.16 19.58 -28.14
N ARG A 387 19.46 19.92 -28.09
CA ARG A 387 20.57 19.01 -28.44
C ARG A 387 21.02 18.14 -27.26
N LEU A 388 20.75 18.56 -26.02
CA LEU A 388 21.06 17.78 -24.82
C LEU A 388 20.10 16.58 -24.68
N LYS A 389 20.64 15.37 -24.90
CA LYS A 389 20.03 14.10 -24.50
C LYS A 389 20.86 13.46 -23.39
N PRO A 390 20.25 12.80 -22.40
CA PRO A 390 20.99 12.06 -21.38
C PRO A 390 21.86 10.97 -22.01
N SER A 391 23.14 10.96 -21.66
CA SER A 391 24.04 9.82 -21.92
C SER A 391 23.72 8.70 -20.92
N SER A 392 23.84 7.44 -21.35
CA SER A 392 23.74 6.28 -20.46
C SER A 392 25.03 6.02 -19.66
N LYS A 393 26.09 6.79 -19.91
CA LYS A 393 27.23 6.93 -18.99
C LYS A 393 26.97 8.13 -18.08
N GLY A 394 27.11 7.92 -16.77
CA GLY A 394 26.84 8.94 -15.75
C GLY A 394 27.79 10.14 -15.80
N ILE A 395 27.60 11.06 -14.86
CA ILE A 395 28.43 12.26 -14.71
C ILE A 395 29.90 11.85 -14.57
N VAL A 396 30.74 12.37 -15.46
CA VAL A 396 32.19 12.32 -15.35
C VAL A 396 32.63 13.69 -14.85
N ASP A 397 33.35 13.74 -13.74
CA ASP A 397 33.88 15.00 -13.20
C ASP A 397 34.87 15.62 -14.21
N VAL A 398 34.55 16.83 -14.68
CA VAL A 398 35.47 17.65 -15.48
C VAL A 398 36.25 18.55 -14.51
N PRO A 399 37.58 18.40 -14.39
CA PRO A 399 38.36 19.24 -13.48
C PRO A 399 38.30 20.71 -13.86
N SER A 400 38.08 21.58 -12.88
CA SER A 400 38.13 23.03 -13.10
C SER A 400 39.58 23.49 -13.35
N SER A 401 39.81 24.12 -14.50
CA SER A 401 41.00 24.93 -14.75
C SER A 401 40.66 26.07 -15.71
N GLN A 402 41.17 27.27 -15.42
CA GLN A 402 40.99 28.45 -16.26
C GLN A 402 42.06 28.48 -17.36
N ALA A 403 41.65 28.59 -18.62
CA ALA A 403 42.41 29.26 -19.68
C ALA A 403 41.48 29.61 -20.84
N SER A 404 41.65 30.79 -21.43
CA SER A 404 40.90 31.24 -22.61
C SER A 404 41.77 31.19 -23.87
N SER A 405 41.26 30.58 -24.94
CA SER A 405 41.66 30.90 -26.31
C SER A 405 40.44 30.79 -27.22
N VAL A 406 40.23 31.82 -28.04
CA VAL A 406 39.24 31.85 -29.12
C VAL A 406 39.81 31.08 -30.31
N ASP A 407 38.95 30.44 -31.10
CA ASP A 407 39.03 30.52 -32.58
C ASP A 407 37.68 30.09 -33.18
N GLU A 408 37.28 30.72 -34.28
CA GLU A 408 36.06 30.42 -35.03
C GLU A 408 36.36 29.51 -36.22
N GLU A 409 35.45 28.59 -36.55
CA GLU A 409 35.24 28.25 -37.97
C GLU A 409 33.77 27.90 -38.26
N TYR A 410 33.33 28.25 -39.48
CA TYR A 410 31.95 28.16 -39.94
C TYR A 410 31.67 26.82 -40.65
N GLU A 411 30.49 26.23 -40.46
CA GLU A 411 29.87 25.42 -41.50
C GLU A 411 28.34 25.57 -41.54
N GLN A 412 27.76 25.67 -42.75
CA GLN A 412 26.35 25.92 -42.99
C GLN A 412 25.57 24.61 -43.30
N PRO A 413 24.27 24.53 -42.98
CA PRO A 413 23.49 23.29 -43.14
C PRO A 413 23.06 23.04 -44.60
N PRO A 414 23.21 21.80 -45.13
CA PRO A 414 22.70 21.43 -46.44
C PRO A 414 21.16 21.26 -46.45
N THR A 415 20.54 21.55 -47.60
CA THR A 415 19.09 21.71 -47.77
C THR A 415 18.33 20.41 -48.08
N THR A 416 16.99 20.50 -47.95
CA THR A 416 16.00 19.44 -48.21
C THR A 416 16.05 18.81 -49.61
N THR A 417 15.80 17.50 -49.72
CA THR A 417 15.26 16.85 -50.93
C THR A 417 14.22 15.76 -50.60
N ARG A 418 13.56 15.20 -51.63
CA ARG A 418 12.27 14.50 -51.55
C ARG A 418 12.38 13.00 -51.90
N ARG A 419 11.85 12.14 -51.03
CA ARG A 419 10.99 10.96 -51.33
C ARG A 419 11.25 10.12 -52.61
N SER A 420 11.68 8.87 -52.45
CA SER A 420 11.28 7.75 -53.33
C SER A 420 11.22 6.40 -52.57
N THR A 421 10.98 5.28 -53.25
CA THR A 421 10.51 4.00 -52.66
C THR A 421 11.48 2.82 -52.88
N GLY A 422 11.55 1.87 -51.91
CA GLY A 422 12.44 0.70 -51.99
C GLY A 422 11.98 -0.50 -51.12
N ARG A 423 12.19 -1.73 -51.61
CA ARG A 423 11.52 -2.97 -51.14
C ARG A 423 12.45 -3.90 -50.32
N ARG A 424 11.98 -4.34 -49.14
CA ARG A 424 12.01 -5.74 -48.61
C ARG A 424 13.35 -6.41 -48.20
N ARG A 425 13.23 -7.30 -47.17
CA ARG A 425 14.20 -8.31 -46.63
C ARG A 425 15.32 -7.71 -45.75
N THR A 426 15.56 -8.10 -44.49
CA THR A 426 15.69 -9.39 -43.76
C THR A 426 16.99 -10.17 -44.00
N ARG A 427 17.96 -10.09 -43.06
CA ARG A 427 18.60 -11.23 -42.35
C ARG A 427 19.53 -10.72 -41.22
N ALA A 428 19.94 -11.64 -40.34
CA ALA A 428 20.72 -11.49 -39.10
C ALA A 428 22.19 -11.05 -39.24
N SER A 429 22.83 -10.87 -38.09
CA SER A 429 24.25 -10.56 -37.81
C SER A 429 25.27 -11.52 -38.44
N PRO A 430 26.58 -11.18 -38.34
CA PRO A 430 27.41 -11.93 -37.38
C PRO A 430 28.29 -11.04 -36.46
N THR A 431 29.02 -11.72 -35.56
CA THR A 431 30.11 -11.24 -34.70
C THR A 431 31.47 -11.63 -35.27
N GLU A 432 32.55 -10.93 -34.90
CA GLU A 432 33.94 -11.40 -35.05
C GLU A 432 34.79 -11.02 -33.80
N ASP A 433 35.94 -11.69 -33.64
CA ASP A 433 36.84 -11.71 -32.46
C ASP A 433 38.31 -11.35 -32.84
N PHE A 434 39.23 -11.45 -31.87
CA PHE A 434 40.70 -11.73 -31.95
C PHE A 434 41.80 -10.66 -31.70
N ASP A 435 42.80 -11.10 -30.89
CA ASP A 435 44.24 -10.76 -30.68
C ASP A 435 44.74 -9.29 -30.58
N ALA A 436 45.67 -8.90 -29.68
CA ALA A 436 47.01 -9.40 -29.23
C ALA A 436 48.18 -8.93 -30.16
N THR A 437 49.44 -8.68 -29.75
CA THR A 437 50.28 -9.05 -28.57
C THR A 437 51.45 -8.04 -28.41
N LEU A 438 52.10 -7.89 -27.22
CA LEU A 438 53.58 -7.76 -26.97
C LEU A 438 53.96 -7.36 -25.51
N GLN A 439 55.26 -7.28 -25.17
CA GLN A 439 55.83 -7.39 -23.79
C GLN A 439 56.86 -6.27 -23.36
N PRO A 440 57.36 -6.21 -22.09
CA PRO A 440 57.86 -5.00 -21.41
C PRO A 440 59.41 -4.85 -21.30
N PRO A 441 59.95 -3.79 -20.65
CA PRO A 441 60.46 -3.88 -19.24
C PRO A 441 60.37 -2.52 -18.44
N PRO A 442 61.09 -2.26 -17.31
CA PRO A 442 61.16 -2.92 -15.98
C PRO A 442 60.91 -1.97 -14.75
N GLU A 443 61.05 -2.48 -13.50
CA GLU A 443 61.00 -1.71 -12.21
C GLU A 443 62.33 -0.97 -11.84
N PRO A 444 62.45 -0.30 -10.65
CA PRO A 444 62.91 -1.03 -9.44
C PRO A 444 62.46 -0.54 -8.02
N SER A 445 61.92 -1.44 -7.17
CA SER A 445 62.20 -1.64 -5.71
C SER A 445 62.05 -0.47 -4.66
N THR A 446 61.80 -0.63 -3.35
CA THR A 446 62.21 -1.65 -2.34
C THR A 446 61.30 -1.75 -1.06
N SER A 447 61.21 -2.94 -0.43
CA SER A 447 61.32 -3.27 1.05
C SER A 447 60.61 -2.43 2.16
N ARG A 448 59.99 -2.94 3.25
CA ARG A 448 59.64 -4.30 3.79
C ARG A 448 58.64 -4.21 5.00
N ARG A 449 57.87 -5.30 5.24
CA ARG A 449 57.30 -5.88 6.51
C ARG A 449 57.80 -5.27 7.87
N ARG A 450 57.04 -5.20 8.99
CA ARG A 450 56.27 -6.28 9.69
C ARG A 450 55.47 -5.81 10.96
N THR A 451 54.24 -6.30 11.17
CA THR A 451 53.40 -6.60 12.40
C THR A 451 53.52 -5.92 13.81
N THR A 452 52.40 -6.03 14.56
CA THR A 452 52.19 -6.23 16.05
C THR A 452 52.03 -5.06 17.07
N VAL A 453 50.76 -4.77 17.42
CA VAL A 453 50.09 -4.96 18.74
C VAL A 453 50.58 -4.26 20.05
N LYS A 454 49.67 -3.40 20.59
CA LYS A 454 49.32 -3.06 22.00
C LYS A 454 50.08 -1.98 22.84
N HIS A 455 49.25 -1.32 23.65
CA HIS A 455 49.47 -0.60 24.94
C HIS A 455 49.92 0.88 24.97
N THR A 456 49.51 1.52 26.07
CA THR A 456 49.54 2.96 26.46
C THR A 456 50.47 3.15 27.70
N PRO A 457 50.56 4.30 28.41
CA PRO A 457 50.22 5.73 28.14
C PRO A 457 51.40 6.73 28.43
N SER A 458 51.12 8.06 28.46
CA SER A 458 51.86 9.15 29.18
C SER A 458 53.30 9.53 28.72
N SER A 459 53.81 10.76 28.91
CA SER A 459 53.22 12.09 29.22
C SER A 459 54.24 13.24 28.93
N ASP A 460 53.95 14.47 29.40
CA ASP A 460 54.84 15.63 29.68
C ASP A 460 55.24 16.59 28.53
N ALA A 461 54.60 17.77 28.47
CA ALA A 461 55.22 19.09 28.75
C ALA A 461 54.25 20.28 28.46
N GLU A 462 54.07 21.18 29.44
CA GLU A 462 53.40 22.50 29.33
C GLU A 462 54.49 23.63 29.37
N PRO A 463 54.23 24.97 29.42
CA PRO A 463 53.02 25.73 29.82
C PRO A 463 52.62 26.82 28.77
N GLU A 464 51.90 27.93 28.98
CA GLU A 464 51.21 28.61 30.12
C GLU A 464 50.10 29.54 29.55
N VAL A 465 49.54 30.39 30.40
CA VAL A 465 48.74 31.63 30.20
C VAL A 465 47.23 31.42 30.26
N ARG A 466 46.66 31.88 31.39
CA ARG A 466 45.22 32.05 31.70
C ARG A 466 44.89 33.55 31.83
N PRO A 467 43.62 34.00 32.08
CA PRO A 467 42.78 33.71 33.28
C PRO A 467 41.47 32.94 32.91
N ALA A 468 40.75 32.19 33.77
CA ALA A 468 40.41 32.25 35.21
C ALA A 468 39.37 33.35 35.58
N ALA A 469 38.29 33.13 36.34
CA ALA A 469 37.71 31.95 37.01
C ALA A 469 36.15 32.08 37.02
N ARG A 470 35.29 31.23 37.61
CA ARG A 470 35.23 30.76 39.02
C ARG A 470 34.19 29.63 39.20
N ARG A 471 34.42 28.72 40.15
CA ARG A 471 33.46 27.69 40.64
C ARG A 471 32.93 28.07 42.04
N THR A 472 31.71 27.64 42.35
CA THR A 472 31.22 27.35 43.73
C THR A 472 30.23 26.17 43.68
N ARG A 473 29.91 25.57 44.84
CA ARG A 473 29.14 24.32 44.99
C ARG A 473 28.30 24.38 46.28
N HIS A 474 27.22 23.60 46.33
CA HIS A 474 26.36 23.25 47.49
C HIS A 474 25.27 24.24 47.97
N SER A 475 24.41 23.64 48.79
CA SER A 475 23.41 24.14 49.76
C SER A 475 22.07 24.69 49.28
N ALA A 476 21.05 23.84 49.47
CA ALA A 476 19.83 24.08 50.26
C ALA A 476 18.76 25.09 49.77
N THR A 477 17.52 24.80 50.20
CA THR A 477 16.36 25.68 50.10
C THR A 477 16.48 26.89 51.05
N PRO A 478 15.67 27.92 50.82
CA PRO A 478 14.53 28.11 51.72
C PRO A 478 13.20 28.28 50.98
N ALA A 479 12.10 28.08 51.69
CA ALA A 479 10.74 28.44 51.25
C ALA A 479 10.10 29.38 52.28
N ILE A 480 9.56 30.51 51.80
CA ILE A 480 8.69 31.49 52.49
C ILE A 480 8.24 32.50 51.42
N LYS A 481 7.03 33.07 51.41
CA LYS A 481 5.69 32.60 51.87
C LYS A 481 4.64 33.57 51.27
N VAL A 482 3.61 33.04 50.60
CA VAL A 482 2.26 33.62 50.34
C VAL A 482 2.15 35.11 49.94
N GLU A 483 1.57 35.36 48.77
CA GLU A 483 0.37 36.23 48.71
C GLU A 483 -0.54 35.79 47.55
N ASP A 484 -1.86 35.83 47.77
CA ASP A 484 -2.89 35.33 46.85
C ASP A 484 -3.43 36.46 45.97
N PHE A 485 -3.54 36.24 44.65
CA PHE A 485 -4.32 37.08 43.75
C PHE A 485 -4.86 36.28 42.54
N GLU A 486 -6.15 35.97 42.56
CA GLU A 486 -6.95 36.05 41.33
C GLU A 486 -7.38 37.52 41.12
N PRO A 487 -7.71 37.94 39.89
CA PRO A 487 -9.13 37.87 39.56
C PRO A 487 -9.46 37.37 38.14
N GLU A 488 -10.73 36.99 38.03
CA GLU A 488 -11.59 36.74 36.87
C GLU A 488 -11.20 37.39 35.52
N GLY A 489 -11.42 36.66 34.42
CA GLY A 489 -11.22 37.15 33.06
C GLY A 489 -11.97 36.35 31.98
N TRP A 490 -13.30 36.38 32.00
CA TRP A 490 -14.13 35.71 30.98
C TRP A 490 -13.94 36.33 29.58
N ILE A 491 -13.68 35.50 28.57
CA ILE A 491 -14.00 35.81 27.17
C ILE A 491 -14.87 34.66 26.63
N ARG A 492 -16.08 35.00 26.16
CA ARG A 492 -17.02 34.03 25.56
C ARG A 492 -16.47 33.52 24.22
N PRO A 493 -16.73 32.26 23.85
CA PRO A 493 -16.30 31.74 22.54
C PRO A 493 -16.95 32.53 21.41
N ALA A 494 -16.18 32.83 20.37
CA ALA A 494 -16.73 33.36 19.12
C ALA A 494 -17.60 32.28 18.47
N ALA A 495 -18.81 32.65 18.06
CA ALA A 495 -19.65 31.79 17.24
C ALA A 495 -19.09 31.78 15.80
N ASP A 496 -18.54 30.64 15.38
CA ASP A 496 -18.52 30.13 13.99
C ASP A 496 -17.75 28.79 13.95
N SER A 497 -18.43 27.70 14.35
CA SER A 497 -17.90 26.33 14.25
C SER A 497 -18.94 25.43 13.54
N PRO A 498 -18.69 24.96 12.30
CA PRO A 498 -19.73 24.42 11.43
C PRO A 498 -19.94 22.89 11.55
N PHE A 499 -19.87 22.33 12.76
CA PHE A 499 -20.06 20.88 12.98
C PHE A 499 -20.99 20.55 14.14
N THR A 500 -22.07 19.82 13.84
CA THR A 500 -22.92 19.11 14.80
C THR A 500 -22.36 17.72 15.11
N SER A 501 -22.68 17.17 16.29
CA SER A 501 -22.13 15.92 16.80
C SER A 501 -22.87 14.66 16.32
N GLU A 502 -23.20 14.58 15.03
CA GLU A 502 -23.98 13.48 14.42
C GLU A 502 -23.15 12.75 13.34
N ASN A 503 -22.68 11.54 13.64
CA ASN A 503 -21.89 10.71 12.72
C ASN A 503 -22.75 9.59 12.11
N PRO A 504 -23.13 9.66 10.82
CA PRO A 504 -24.16 8.78 10.22
C PRO A 504 -23.70 7.35 9.88
N PHE A 505 -22.60 6.85 10.46
CA PHE A 505 -21.99 5.56 10.09
C PHE A 505 -21.89 4.52 11.22
N GLN A 506 -22.46 4.76 12.41
CA GLN A 506 -22.56 3.77 13.48
C GLN A 506 -24.01 3.28 13.71
N SER A 507 -24.46 2.33 12.90
CA SER A 507 -25.71 1.58 13.15
C SER A 507 -25.62 0.14 12.62
N GLY A 508 -24.83 -0.71 13.30
CA GLY A 508 -24.50 -2.07 12.86
C GLY A 508 -24.47 -3.15 13.95
N SER A 509 -24.87 -2.83 15.18
CA SER A 509 -24.77 -3.76 16.33
C SER A 509 -26.12 -4.43 16.60
N SER A 510 -26.18 -5.76 16.46
CA SER A 510 -27.39 -6.54 16.79
C SER A 510 -27.48 -6.84 18.30
N PRO A 511 -28.68 -7.08 18.87
CA PRO A 511 -28.85 -7.24 20.32
C PRO A 511 -28.32 -8.59 20.85
N PRO A 512 -28.01 -8.68 22.15
CA PRO A 512 -27.57 -9.93 22.78
C PRO A 512 -28.70 -10.97 22.87
N GLN A 513 -28.34 -12.26 22.82
CA GLN A 513 -29.20 -13.37 23.22
C GLN A 513 -28.52 -14.25 24.27
N GLU A 514 -29.25 -14.54 25.33
CA GLU A 514 -28.90 -15.52 26.36
C GLU A 514 -30.11 -16.49 26.59
N PRO A 515 -29.97 -17.63 27.28
CA PRO A 515 -29.73 -18.85 26.55
C PRO A 515 -30.81 -19.92 26.77
N ARG A 516 -31.01 -20.79 25.78
CA ARG A 516 -31.71 -22.07 25.96
C ARG A 516 -30.99 -23.17 25.19
N GLY A 517 -30.68 -24.27 25.86
CA GLY A 517 -29.98 -25.40 25.26
C GLY A 517 -30.73 -26.71 25.37
N GLY A 518 -30.25 -27.71 24.61
CA GLY A 518 -30.42 -29.12 24.96
C GLY A 518 -31.14 -29.99 23.93
N ARG A 519 -30.48 -31.12 23.61
CA ARG A 519 -31.01 -32.35 22.96
C ARG A 519 -31.31 -32.28 21.44
N ARG A 520 -31.08 -33.34 20.65
CA ARG A 520 -30.23 -34.55 20.85
C ARG A 520 -30.05 -35.34 19.53
N LYS A 521 -28.88 -35.99 19.43
CA LYS A 521 -28.58 -37.26 18.71
C LYS A 521 -28.29 -37.22 17.19
N THR A 522 -27.42 -38.15 16.83
CA THR A 522 -26.85 -38.49 15.52
C THR A 522 -27.31 -39.87 15.06
N LEU A 523 -27.22 -40.09 13.74
CA LEU A 523 -27.05 -41.33 12.94
C LEU A 523 -26.85 -40.83 11.48
N ASP A 524 -26.04 -41.36 10.57
CA ASP A 524 -24.89 -42.30 10.61
C ASP A 524 -24.15 -42.13 9.23
N ALA A 525 -23.10 -42.82 8.75
CA ALA A 525 -22.36 -44.03 9.12
C ALA A 525 -20.90 -43.98 8.55
N SER A 526 -20.39 -45.12 8.04
CA SER A 526 -19.18 -45.36 7.20
C SER A 526 -17.79 -45.00 7.78
N ASP A 527 -17.21 -45.99 8.46
CA ASP A 527 -15.90 -46.65 8.22
C ASP A 527 -14.65 -45.82 7.80
N ALA A 528 -13.43 -46.10 8.29
CA ALA A 528 -12.90 -47.43 8.68
C ALA A 528 -11.74 -47.43 9.72
N ARG A 529 -11.48 -48.64 10.26
CA ARG A 529 -10.23 -49.29 10.72
C ARG A 529 -8.88 -48.49 10.73
N GLU A 530 -7.93 -48.72 11.67
CA GLU A 530 -7.88 -49.64 12.83
C GLU A 530 -6.82 -49.25 13.91
N LYS A 531 -7.08 -49.66 15.16
CA LYS A 531 -6.21 -50.19 16.25
C LYS A 531 -4.66 -50.03 16.12
N ARG A 532 -3.88 -49.89 17.21
CA ARG A 532 -3.85 -50.84 18.36
C ARG A 532 -2.92 -50.41 19.53
N LYS A 533 -3.39 -50.53 20.79
CA LYS A 533 -2.61 -50.69 22.08
C LYS A 533 -1.67 -49.54 22.55
N SER A 534 -1.33 -49.36 23.84
CA SER A 534 -1.94 -49.77 25.14
C SER A 534 -1.18 -49.19 26.36
N MET A 535 -1.83 -49.17 27.55
CA MET A 535 -1.28 -48.99 28.92
C MET A 535 -0.92 -47.55 29.36
N ALA A 536 -1.05 -47.14 30.64
CA ALA A 536 -1.81 -47.70 31.79
C ALA A 536 -1.92 -46.71 32.99
N SER A 537 -2.87 -46.96 33.91
CA SER A 537 -3.00 -46.34 35.26
C SER A 537 -3.42 -44.85 35.32
N ARG A 538 -4.01 -44.31 36.42
CA ARG A 538 -4.27 -44.86 37.78
C ARG A 538 -5.50 -44.19 38.45
N ARG A 539 -6.29 -44.97 39.20
CA ARG A 539 -7.25 -44.61 40.30
C ARG A 539 -8.43 -43.62 40.08
N ARG A 540 -9.64 -44.21 40.25
CA ARG A 540 -10.87 -43.76 40.99
C ARG A 540 -10.65 -42.70 42.11
N THR A 541 -11.66 -41.95 42.56
CA THR A 541 -13.04 -42.37 42.95
C THR A 541 -14.20 -41.46 42.49
N GLU A 542 -15.44 -41.97 42.61
CA GLU A 542 -16.70 -41.36 42.15
C GLU A 542 -17.53 -40.75 43.30
N GLY A 543 -18.43 -39.80 42.98
CA GLY A 543 -19.56 -39.40 43.82
C GLY A 543 -20.90 -39.86 43.19
N PRO A 544 -21.91 -40.28 43.96
CA PRO A 544 -23.05 -41.05 43.43
C PRO A 544 -24.19 -40.20 42.83
N LYS A 545 -24.99 -40.85 41.97
CA LYS A 545 -26.27 -40.37 41.43
C LYS A 545 -27.43 -40.94 42.25
N LEU A 546 -28.59 -40.28 42.25
CA LEU A 546 -29.90 -40.91 42.39
C LEU A 546 -30.95 -40.23 41.48
N LYS A 547 -32.14 -40.83 41.36
CA LYS A 547 -33.18 -40.52 40.35
C LYS A 547 -34.57 -40.33 41.00
N HIS A 548 -35.53 -39.98 40.14
CA HIS A 548 -36.99 -40.22 40.21
C HIS A 548 -37.81 -39.12 40.95
N ASP A 549 -39.05 -38.77 40.53
CA ASP A 549 -39.74 -39.12 39.25
C ASP A 549 -40.87 -38.14 38.85
N GLY A 550 -41.31 -38.29 37.59
CA GLY A 550 -42.73 -38.31 37.15
C GLY A 550 -43.79 -37.31 37.65
N HIS A 551 -44.33 -36.55 36.67
CA HIS A 551 -45.74 -36.13 36.53
C HIS A 551 -46.40 -35.17 37.56
N THR A 552 -46.88 -34.02 37.06
CA THR A 552 -48.32 -33.77 36.73
C THR A 552 -48.41 -32.44 35.92
N GLU A 553 -49.48 -32.25 35.12
CA GLU A 553 -49.72 -31.00 34.36
C GLU A 553 -50.63 -29.99 35.13
N PRO A 554 -51.57 -29.23 34.51
CA PRO A 554 -51.66 -27.76 34.58
C PRO A 554 -52.75 -27.30 35.63
N PRO A 555 -53.17 -26.02 35.80
CA PRO A 555 -53.21 -24.94 34.81
C PRO A 555 -52.98 -23.49 35.33
N VAL A 556 -53.90 -22.54 35.02
CA VAL A 556 -53.58 -21.13 34.75
C VAL A 556 -54.08 -20.13 35.80
N SER A 557 -53.35 -19.02 35.90
CA SER A 557 -53.83 -17.62 36.04
C SER A 557 -54.03 -16.99 37.44
N SER A 558 -54.13 -15.66 37.38
CA SER A 558 -54.47 -14.68 38.42
C SER A 558 -53.35 -14.21 39.36
N HIS A 559 -53.46 -12.92 39.71
CA HIS A 559 -52.47 -12.07 40.38
C HIS A 559 -52.29 -12.40 41.86
N PHE A 560 -51.09 -12.17 42.41
CA PHE A 560 -50.97 -11.65 43.79
C PHE A 560 -49.68 -10.83 43.98
N ASN A 561 -49.76 -9.75 44.76
CA ASN A 561 -48.60 -8.94 45.17
C ASN A 561 -47.97 -9.51 46.46
N VAL A 562 -46.63 -9.57 46.53
CA VAL A 562 -45.87 -9.82 47.76
C VAL A 562 -44.53 -9.05 47.71
N PRO A 563 -43.90 -8.71 48.86
CA PRO A 563 -43.34 -7.37 49.01
C PRO A 563 -41.80 -7.30 49.01
N ILE A 564 -41.28 -6.10 48.74
CA ILE A 564 -39.87 -5.77 48.94
C ILE A 564 -39.57 -5.67 50.44
N LEU A 565 -38.88 -6.68 50.99
CA LEU A 565 -38.21 -6.55 52.28
C LEU A 565 -36.70 -6.32 52.08
N ARG A 566 -36.22 -5.17 52.57
CA ARG A 566 -34.80 -4.82 52.60
C ARG A 566 -33.99 -5.87 53.39
N ARG A 567 -32.84 -6.26 52.84
CA ARG A 567 -31.69 -6.67 53.63
C ARG A 567 -30.45 -5.97 53.07
N LYS A 568 -29.64 -5.37 53.95
CA LYS A 568 -28.37 -4.76 53.57
C LYS A 568 -27.48 -5.78 52.84
N LYS A 569 -26.76 -5.31 51.83
CA LYS A 569 -25.42 -5.80 51.52
C LYS A 569 -24.46 -4.66 51.86
N GLU A 570 -23.36 -4.97 52.52
CA GLU A 570 -22.25 -4.03 52.74
C GLU A 570 -21.28 -4.15 51.56
N GLU A 571 -20.66 -3.03 51.19
CA GLU A 571 -19.73 -2.95 50.06
C GLU A 571 -18.29 -2.97 50.59
N GLU A 572 -17.51 -3.93 50.12
CA GLU A 572 -16.04 -3.86 50.20
C GLU A 572 -15.56 -2.87 49.13
N GLN A 573 -14.73 -1.90 49.53
CA GLN A 573 -14.03 -1.00 48.60
C GLN A 573 -12.58 -1.45 48.45
N GLU A 574 -12.12 -1.64 47.22
CA GLU A 574 -10.75 -2.01 46.88
C GLU A 574 -9.84 -0.77 46.76
N LEU A 575 -8.56 -0.93 47.09
CA LEU A 575 -7.59 0.16 47.27
C LEU A 575 -6.79 0.47 45.99
N VAL A 576 -6.57 1.76 45.70
CA VAL A 576 -5.30 2.29 45.15
C VAL A 576 -5.11 3.78 45.60
N PRO A 577 -3.92 4.40 45.55
CA PRO A 577 -3.06 4.47 46.74
C PRO A 577 -2.71 5.90 47.21
N ALA A 578 -2.10 5.99 48.39
CA ALA A 578 -1.31 7.14 48.85
C ALA A 578 -0.03 6.62 49.56
N GLY A 579 1.06 7.38 49.52
CA GLY A 579 2.39 6.94 49.98
C GLY A 579 2.85 7.53 51.33
N GLU A 580 4.15 7.36 51.61
CA GLU A 580 4.93 8.00 52.68
C GLU A 580 4.65 7.52 54.12
N GLU A 581 4.93 6.23 54.32
CA GLU A 581 5.97 5.74 55.24
C GLU A 581 6.16 6.45 56.60
N PHE A 582 5.64 5.82 57.67
CA PHE A 582 6.11 6.03 59.05
C PHE A 582 7.25 5.05 59.38
N THR A 583 8.33 5.53 60.01
CA THR A 583 9.45 4.67 60.43
C THR A 583 9.10 3.80 61.65
N PRO A 584 9.59 2.54 61.74
CA PRO A 584 9.18 1.60 62.77
C PRO A 584 9.61 1.97 64.20
N GLU A 585 10.56 2.89 64.37
CA GLU A 585 11.02 3.35 65.69
C GLU A 585 9.98 4.23 66.40
N GLU A 586 9.30 5.15 65.70
CA GLU A 586 8.20 5.94 66.30
C GLU A 586 7.03 5.06 66.78
N ALA A 587 6.75 3.96 66.06
CA ALA A 587 5.74 3.00 66.47
C ALA A 587 6.13 2.25 67.77
N GLN A 588 7.44 2.08 68.03
CA GLN A 588 7.95 1.53 69.29
C GLN A 588 7.95 2.57 70.41
N GLU A 589 8.36 3.82 70.16
CA GLU A 589 8.27 4.89 71.17
C GLU A 589 6.84 5.11 71.65
N ILE A 590 5.85 5.10 70.75
CA ILE A 590 4.42 5.22 71.11
C ILE A 590 3.97 4.02 71.97
N ALA A 591 4.48 2.82 71.71
CA ALA A 591 4.17 1.63 72.50
C ALA A 591 4.82 1.69 73.91
N GLU A 592 6.07 2.15 74.02
CA GLU A 592 6.74 2.35 75.30
C GLU A 592 6.11 3.49 76.13
N GLN A 593 5.67 4.58 75.49
CA GLN A 593 4.92 5.66 76.15
C GLN A 593 3.54 5.22 76.65
N GLN A 594 2.94 4.19 76.02
CA GLN A 594 1.73 3.53 76.54
C GLN A 594 2.03 2.58 77.70
N GLN A 595 3.13 1.82 77.67
CA GLN A 595 3.53 0.94 78.78
C GLN A 595 4.00 1.70 80.02
N ASN A 596 4.73 2.82 79.85
CA ASN A 596 5.21 3.67 80.95
C ASN A 596 4.10 4.54 81.59
N GLY A 597 2.83 4.39 81.18
CA GLY A 597 1.67 4.93 81.89
C GLY A 597 1.47 6.45 81.84
N THR A 598 2.30 7.18 81.07
CA THR A 598 2.26 8.64 80.97
C THR A 598 1.06 9.20 80.20
N LEU A 599 0.32 8.36 79.46
CA LEU A 599 -0.94 8.71 78.80
C LEU A 599 -2.15 8.29 79.64
N ALA A 600 -2.53 9.14 80.61
CA ALA A 600 -3.64 8.88 81.52
C ALA A 600 -5.01 8.87 80.82
N VAL A 601 -5.59 7.67 80.65
CA VAL A 601 -6.95 7.49 80.12
C VAL A 601 -8.00 7.98 81.13
N VAL A 602 -8.42 9.23 81.00
CA VAL A 602 -9.46 9.83 81.87
C VAL A 602 -10.85 9.28 81.51
N PRO A 603 -11.55 8.55 82.42
CA PRO A 603 -12.89 8.01 82.13
C PRO A 603 -13.93 9.14 82.10
N ARG A 604 -14.27 9.61 80.90
CA ARG A 604 -15.14 10.79 80.71
C ARG A 604 -16.60 10.48 81.07
N ARG A 605 -16.98 10.81 82.32
CA ARG A 605 -18.36 10.78 82.86
C ARG A 605 -19.41 11.21 81.81
N LYS A 606 -20.49 10.44 81.70
CA LYS A 606 -21.72 10.83 80.98
C LYS A 606 -22.33 12.09 81.60
N LYS A 607 -22.00 13.29 81.10
CA LYS A 607 -22.80 14.50 81.32
C LYS A 607 -24.00 14.47 80.38
N LYS A 608 -25.21 14.67 80.93
CA LYS A 608 -26.30 15.28 80.14
C LYS A 608 -25.87 16.72 79.86
N GLY A 609 -25.64 17.06 78.59
CA GLY A 609 -25.42 18.43 78.12
C GLY A 609 -26.41 18.72 76.99
N GLY A 610 -27.17 19.81 77.11
CA GLY A 610 -28.10 20.22 76.05
C GLY A 610 -27.37 21.00 74.95
N SER A 611 -27.70 20.73 73.69
CA SER A 611 -27.17 21.46 72.54
C SER A 611 -28.20 21.53 71.39
N GLY A 612 -29.43 21.91 71.71
CA GLY A 612 -30.56 22.05 70.77
C GLY A 612 -30.45 23.26 69.81
N GLY A 613 -29.24 23.60 69.35
CA GLY A 613 -28.99 24.76 68.48
C GLY A 613 -28.66 24.40 67.04
N LEU A 614 -27.78 23.41 66.81
CA LEU A 614 -27.24 23.11 65.47
C LEU A 614 -28.28 22.54 64.49
N ALA A 615 -29.29 21.83 64.99
CA ALA A 615 -30.38 21.32 64.14
C ALA A 615 -31.24 22.45 63.54
N VAL A 616 -31.42 23.57 64.26
CA VAL A 616 -32.26 24.69 63.81
C VAL A 616 -31.57 25.51 62.72
N GLY A 617 -30.26 25.72 62.83
CA GLY A 617 -29.48 26.44 61.81
C GLY A 617 -29.48 25.74 60.44
N ALA A 618 -29.29 24.41 60.43
CA ALA A 618 -29.33 23.63 59.19
C ALA A 618 -30.73 23.63 58.54
N LEU A 619 -31.80 23.57 59.34
CA LEU A 619 -33.18 23.53 58.86
C LEU A 619 -33.63 24.91 58.33
N THR A 620 -33.27 26.00 59.01
CA THR A 620 -33.55 27.37 58.55
C THR A 620 -32.79 27.72 57.27
N LEU A 621 -31.50 27.35 57.15
CA LEU A 621 -30.74 27.50 55.91
C LEU A 621 -31.34 26.69 54.76
N SER A 622 -31.78 25.45 55.03
CA SER A 622 -32.43 24.60 54.02
C SER A 622 -33.76 25.19 53.53
N VAL A 623 -34.56 25.78 54.44
CA VAL A 623 -35.82 26.47 54.07
C VAL A 623 -35.54 27.75 53.26
N MET A 624 -34.51 28.53 53.61
CA MET A 624 -34.08 29.68 52.81
C MET A 624 -33.63 29.29 51.40
N LEU A 625 -32.76 28.27 51.28
CA LEU A 625 -32.32 27.76 49.98
C LEU A 625 -33.48 27.18 49.14
N ALA A 626 -34.45 26.53 49.78
CA ALA A 626 -35.67 26.07 49.11
C ALA A 626 -36.56 27.23 48.64
N ALA A 627 -36.69 28.30 49.42
CA ALA A 627 -37.45 29.49 49.05
C ALA A 627 -36.79 30.23 47.86
N VAL A 628 -35.46 30.42 47.90
CA VAL A 628 -34.69 30.99 46.77
C VAL A 628 -34.79 30.10 45.53
N GLY A 629 -34.67 28.78 45.68
CA GLY A 629 -34.85 27.83 44.58
C GLY A 629 -36.25 27.85 43.97
N PHE A 630 -37.30 28.07 44.78
CA PHE A 630 -38.68 28.21 44.30
C PHE A 630 -38.91 29.55 43.58
N ALA A 631 -38.35 30.65 44.08
CA ALA A 631 -38.40 31.94 43.41
C ALA A 631 -37.69 31.89 42.04
N TYR A 632 -36.45 31.38 42.00
CA TYR A 632 -35.67 31.19 40.78
C TYR A 632 -36.36 30.25 39.78
N ARG A 633 -37.03 29.19 40.26
CA ARG A 633 -37.85 28.30 39.44
C ARG A 633 -39.01 29.03 38.76
N ASN A 634 -39.70 29.92 39.47
CA ASN A 634 -40.85 30.63 38.92
C ASN A 634 -40.43 31.71 37.93
N GLU A 635 -39.40 32.51 38.26
CA GLU A 635 -38.80 33.49 37.33
C GLU A 635 -38.35 32.80 36.03
N LYS A 636 -37.70 31.64 36.11
CA LYS A 636 -37.29 30.87 34.92
C LYS A 636 -38.44 30.29 34.10
N ILE A 637 -39.62 30.09 34.69
CA ILE A 637 -40.83 29.70 33.94
C ILE A 637 -41.46 30.93 33.26
N GLU A 638 -41.48 32.10 33.90
CA GLU A 638 -41.98 33.34 33.29
C GLU A 638 -41.09 33.85 32.15
N VAL A 639 -39.76 33.85 32.34
CA VAL A 639 -38.79 34.27 31.31
C VAL A 639 -38.76 33.29 30.13
N GLY A 640 -38.89 31.98 30.38
CA GLY A 640 -39.19 30.99 29.36
C GLY A 640 -38.21 30.94 28.17
N TYR A 641 -38.78 30.88 26.96
CA TYR A 641 -38.02 30.86 25.71
C TYR A 641 -37.76 32.27 25.17
N CYS A 642 -36.54 32.51 24.67
CA CYS A 642 -36.14 33.79 24.11
C CYS A 642 -37.07 34.24 22.98
N GLY A 643 -37.60 35.47 23.07
CA GLY A 643 -38.54 36.03 22.09
C GLY A 643 -39.99 35.54 22.21
N VAL A 644 -40.33 34.75 23.23
CA VAL A 644 -41.70 34.23 23.47
C VAL A 644 -42.16 34.43 24.92
N GLY A 645 -41.24 34.33 25.90
CA GLY A 645 -41.52 34.61 27.31
C GLY A 645 -41.34 36.08 27.69
N ARG A 646 -41.30 36.34 29.00
CA ARG A 646 -41.08 37.67 29.58
C ARG A 646 -39.60 38.06 29.50
N ASP A 647 -39.30 39.33 29.19
CA ASP A 647 -37.92 39.83 29.28
C ASP A 647 -37.37 39.70 30.72
N PRO A 648 -36.09 39.31 30.91
CA PRO A 648 -35.54 39.02 32.22
C PRO A 648 -35.50 40.26 33.12
N SER A 649 -36.05 40.14 34.33
CA SER A 649 -36.06 41.26 35.28
C SER A 649 -34.70 41.44 35.96
N SER A 650 -34.22 42.68 36.03
CA SER A 650 -32.97 43.03 36.73
C SER A 650 -33.17 43.39 38.21
N ASP A 651 -34.43 43.45 38.66
CA ASP A 651 -34.84 43.92 39.98
C ASP A 651 -35.98 43.05 40.52
N LEU A 652 -35.73 42.34 41.62
CA LEU A 652 -36.73 41.58 42.35
C LEU A 652 -37.15 42.36 43.62
N GLN A 653 -38.27 43.08 43.53
CA GLN A 653 -38.88 43.83 44.65
C GLN A 653 -37.98 44.91 45.30
N GLY A 654 -37.12 45.57 44.53
CA GLY A 654 -36.18 46.59 45.01
C GLY A 654 -34.79 46.03 45.37
N ILE A 655 -34.48 44.82 44.92
CA ILE A 655 -33.19 44.16 45.12
C ILE A 655 -32.58 43.89 43.73
N THR A 656 -31.51 44.62 43.40
CA THR A 656 -30.74 44.44 42.17
C THR A 656 -30.07 43.07 42.16
N ILE A 657 -30.40 42.24 41.18
CA ILE A 657 -29.87 40.88 41.05
C ILE A 657 -28.44 40.95 40.48
N PRO A 658 -27.42 40.35 41.13
CA PRO A 658 -26.06 40.26 40.58
C PRO A 658 -26.04 39.60 39.20
N GLU A 659 -25.14 40.03 38.32
CA GLU A 659 -25.10 39.56 36.92
C GLU A 659 -25.00 38.03 36.79
N TRP A 660 -24.27 37.36 37.68
CA TRP A 660 -24.14 35.89 37.72
C TRP A 660 -25.44 35.15 38.10
N ALA A 661 -26.42 35.84 38.67
CA ALA A 661 -27.70 35.27 39.12
C ALA A 661 -28.90 35.63 38.22
N GLN A 662 -28.68 36.35 37.12
CA GLN A 662 -29.74 36.75 36.19
C GLN A 662 -30.29 35.54 35.42
N VAL A 663 -31.61 35.48 35.28
CA VAL A 663 -32.31 34.36 34.62
C VAL A 663 -32.25 34.54 33.10
N ILE A 664 -31.29 33.87 32.45
CA ILE A 664 -31.13 33.92 30.99
C ILE A 664 -32.22 33.07 30.31
N CYS A 665 -32.94 33.68 29.35
CA CYS A 665 -33.94 32.99 28.53
C CYS A 665 -33.32 31.78 27.79
N GLN A 666 -34.13 30.75 27.53
CA GLN A 666 -33.64 29.55 26.85
C GLN A 666 -33.89 29.63 25.33
N PRO A 667 -32.96 29.18 24.48
CA PRO A 667 -33.23 29.03 23.06
C PRO A 667 -34.32 27.96 22.84
N CYS A 668 -35.15 28.14 21.81
CA CYS A 668 -36.13 27.11 21.44
C CYS A 668 -35.41 25.87 20.85
N PRO A 669 -35.72 24.63 21.26
CA PRO A 669 -35.12 23.43 20.69
C PRO A 669 -35.43 23.28 19.18
N PRO A 670 -34.55 22.62 18.40
CA PRO A 670 -34.84 22.30 17.00
C PRO A 670 -36.06 21.36 16.92
N HIS A 671 -36.88 21.55 15.87
CA HIS A 671 -38.14 20.82 15.64
C HIS A 671 -39.17 20.95 16.78
N ALA A 672 -39.05 21.97 17.62
CA ALA A 672 -40.02 22.33 18.66
C ALA A 672 -40.78 23.61 18.34
N ILE A 673 -42.07 23.62 18.65
CA ILE A 673 -42.96 24.78 18.64
C ILE A 673 -43.02 25.29 20.07
N CYS A 674 -42.26 26.35 20.36
CA CYS A 674 -42.16 26.95 21.70
C CYS A 674 -43.31 27.93 21.98
N SER A 675 -43.82 27.87 23.21
CA SER A 675 -44.90 28.72 23.74
C SER A 675 -44.47 29.35 25.08
N PRO A 676 -45.20 30.36 25.61
CA PRO A 676 -44.94 30.91 26.94
C PRO A 676 -44.96 29.84 28.06
N LEU A 677 -44.43 30.17 29.24
CA LEU A 677 -44.39 29.29 30.42
C LEU A 677 -43.62 27.96 30.21
N LEU A 678 -42.57 27.99 29.36
CA LEU A 678 -41.78 26.82 28.94
C LEU A 678 -42.58 25.69 28.26
N VAL A 679 -43.81 25.95 27.80
CA VAL A 679 -44.62 24.97 27.07
C VAL A 679 -44.04 24.73 25.67
N THR A 680 -44.00 23.47 25.25
CA THR A 680 -43.48 23.05 23.93
C THR A 680 -44.35 21.95 23.34
N ALA A 681 -44.57 22.02 22.03
CA ALA A 681 -44.99 20.89 21.19
C ALA A 681 -43.86 20.57 20.20
N CYS A 682 -43.92 19.43 19.51
CA CYS A 682 -42.97 19.07 18.46
C CYS A 682 -43.62 19.16 17.07
N GLU A 683 -42.79 19.33 16.04
CA GLU A 683 -43.21 19.18 14.64
C GLU A 683 -43.67 17.74 14.34
N THR A 684 -44.42 17.56 13.26
CA THR A 684 -44.86 16.23 12.80
C THR A 684 -43.66 15.31 12.58
N ASP A 685 -43.77 14.06 13.03
CA ASP A 685 -42.73 13.01 13.04
C ASP A 685 -41.62 13.17 14.11
N PHE A 686 -41.78 14.12 15.04
CA PHE A 686 -40.95 14.25 16.24
C PHE A 686 -41.79 14.03 17.52
N MET A 687 -41.18 13.38 18.52
CA MET A 687 -41.77 13.12 19.83
C MET A 687 -41.05 13.90 20.93
N LEU A 688 -41.83 14.43 21.87
CA LEU A 688 -41.34 15.23 22.99
C LEU A 688 -40.79 14.31 24.11
N LYS A 689 -39.49 14.41 24.41
CA LYS A 689 -38.85 13.70 25.52
C LYS A 689 -38.46 14.67 26.65
N PRO A 690 -38.83 14.39 27.91
CA PRO A 690 -38.44 15.23 29.04
C PRO A 690 -36.93 15.11 29.31
N HIS A 691 -36.27 16.24 29.55
CA HIS A 691 -34.86 16.27 29.90
C HIS A 691 -34.59 15.48 31.20
N PRO A 692 -33.56 14.60 31.28
CA PRO A 692 -33.39 13.68 32.42
C PRO A 692 -33.21 14.39 33.76
N LEU A 693 -32.56 15.56 33.77
CA LEU A 693 -32.38 16.38 34.98
C LEU A 693 -33.61 17.22 35.36
N SER A 694 -34.72 17.16 34.61
CA SER A 694 -35.94 17.94 34.93
C SER A 694 -36.67 17.45 36.19
N LEU A 695 -36.44 16.19 36.61
CA LEU A 695 -37.03 15.60 37.82
C LEU A 695 -38.56 15.81 37.87
N ALA A 696 -39.26 15.36 36.83
CA ALA A 696 -40.71 15.50 36.66
C ALA A 696 -41.23 16.96 36.74
N GLY A 697 -40.45 17.92 36.24
CA GLY A 697 -40.81 19.35 36.24
C GLY A 697 -40.48 20.08 37.55
N LEU A 698 -39.78 19.44 38.49
CA LEU A 698 -39.20 20.12 39.66
C LEU A 698 -38.14 21.13 39.21
N VAL A 699 -37.25 20.72 38.28
CA VAL A 699 -36.25 21.59 37.66
C VAL A 699 -36.76 22.07 36.30
N PRO A 700 -36.93 23.39 36.08
CA PRO A 700 -37.35 23.94 34.79
C PRO A 700 -36.21 23.85 33.77
N LEU A 701 -36.24 22.78 32.99
CA LEU A 701 -35.39 22.54 31.84
C LEU A 701 -36.31 22.14 30.67
N PRO A 702 -36.09 22.68 29.45
CA PRO A 702 -36.93 22.39 28.31
C PRO A 702 -36.79 20.91 27.87
N PRO A 703 -37.85 20.27 27.38
CA PRO A 703 -37.78 18.95 26.77
C PRO A 703 -37.16 19.03 25.36
N THR A 704 -36.69 17.90 24.84
CA THR A 704 -36.17 17.77 23.47
C THR A 704 -37.19 17.14 22.54
N CYS A 705 -37.21 17.57 21.27
CA CYS A 705 -37.99 16.93 20.22
C CYS A 705 -37.07 15.98 19.43
N GLU A 706 -37.32 14.67 19.54
CA GLU A 706 -36.51 13.63 18.88
C GLU A 706 -37.33 12.91 17.81
N PRO A 707 -36.74 12.49 16.66
CA PRO A 707 -37.46 11.79 15.61
C PRO A 707 -38.16 10.52 16.10
N ASP A 708 -39.32 10.19 15.52
CA ASP A 708 -40.06 8.98 15.87
C ASP A 708 -39.32 7.70 15.43
N SER A 709 -38.57 7.15 16.40
CA SER A 709 -37.84 5.89 16.28
C SER A 709 -38.74 4.66 16.08
N GLU A 710 -40.02 4.71 16.42
CA GLU A 710 -40.94 3.58 16.23
C GLU A 710 -41.59 3.64 14.83
N LYS A 711 -42.08 4.81 14.40
CA LYS A 711 -42.59 5.00 13.03
C LYS A 711 -41.51 4.69 11.99
N SER A 712 -40.28 5.16 12.19
CA SER A 712 -39.16 4.86 11.28
C SER A 712 -38.80 3.37 11.25
N GLN A 713 -38.81 2.67 12.39
CA GLN A 713 -38.66 1.20 12.43
C GLN A 713 -39.80 0.47 11.68
N ARG A 714 -41.05 0.92 11.83
CA ARG A 714 -42.20 0.35 11.11
C ARG A 714 -42.07 0.53 9.60
N VAL A 715 -41.64 1.72 9.13
CA VAL A 715 -41.33 1.98 7.71
C VAL A 715 -40.23 1.06 7.19
N ALA A 716 -39.11 0.95 7.91
CA ALA A 716 -37.98 0.10 7.52
C ALA A 716 -38.35 -1.39 7.43
N VAL A 717 -39.31 -1.86 8.24
CA VAL A 717 -39.87 -3.22 8.14
C VAL A 717 -40.69 -3.40 6.85
N VAL A 718 -41.54 -2.43 6.47
CA VAL A 718 -42.33 -2.48 5.22
C VAL A 718 -41.40 -2.42 4.01
N SER A 719 -40.45 -1.48 3.98
CA SER A 719 -39.43 -1.36 2.94
C SER A 719 -38.66 -2.67 2.74
N ARG A 720 -38.13 -3.25 3.83
CA ARG A 720 -37.40 -4.53 3.77
C ARG A 720 -38.26 -5.67 3.20
N ARG A 721 -39.56 -5.73 3.51
CA ARG A 721 -40.47 -6.76 2.98
C ARG A 721 -40.78 -6.57 1.49
N GLY A 722 -40.87 -5.34 1.00
CA GLY A 722 -41.03 -5.09 -0.44
C GLY A 722 -39.78 -5.45 -1.23
N VAL A 723 -38.59 -5.09 -0.74
CA VAL A 723 -37.30 -5.51 -1.30
C VAL A 723 -37.15 -7.05 -1.31
N GLU A 724 -37.56 -7.72 -0.24
CA GLU A 724 -37.58 -9.19 -0.17
C GLU A 724 -38.49 -9.81 -1.25
N ARG A 725 -39.70 -9.26 -1.46
CA ARG A 725 -40.62 -9.71 -2.52
C ARG A 725 -40.09 -9.43 -3.94
N LEU A 726 -39.34 -8.35 -4.14
CA LEU A 726 -38.66 -8.01 -5.40
C LEU A 726 -37.51 -8.98 -5.69
N ARG A 727 -36.73 -9.36 -4.67
CA ARG A 727 -35.70 -10.41 -4.77
C ARG A 727 -36.31 -11.78 -5.09
N GLU A 728 -37.42 -12.15 -4.44
CA GLU A 728 -38.19 -13.36 -4.78
C GLU A 728 -38.66 -13.34 -6.26
N GLN A 729 -39.18 -12.21 -6.77
CA GLN A 729 -39.59 -12.07 -8.18
C GLN A 729 -38.42 -12.31 -9.14
N ASN A 730 -37.28 -11.66 -8.92
CA ASN A 730 -36.13 -11.75 -9.82
C ASN A 730 -35.49 -13.15 -9.79
N ALA A 731 -35.37 -13.77 -8.62
CA ALA A 731 -34.86 -15.14 -8.48
C ALA A 731 -35.77 -16.17 -9.18
N ALA A 732 -37.10 -16.05 -9.00
CA ALA A 732 -38.07 -16.92 -9.66
C ALA A 732 -38.00 -16.81 -11.20
N HIS A 733 -37.91 -15.58 -11.72
CA HIS A 733 -37.77 -15.33 -13.16
C HIS A 733 -36.44 -15.87 -13.73
N GLU A 734 -35.29 -15.51 -13.13
CA GLU A 734 -33.97 -15.92 -13.65
C GLU A 734 -33.75 -17.44 -13.60
N CYS A 735 -34.33 -18.13 -12.60
CA CYS A 735 -34.22 -19.57 -12.45
C CYS A 735 -35.35 -20.37 -13.12
N ASN A 736 -36.38 -19.71 -13.67
CA ASN A 736 -37.61 -20.32 -14.20
C ASN A 736 -38.36 -21.19 -13.17
N GLU A 737 -38.34 -20.80 -11.90
CA GLU A 737 -39.04 -21.51 -10.81
C GLU A 737 -40.31 -20.73 -10.39
N PRO A 738 -41.41 -21.41 -10.02
CA PRO A 738 -42.62 -20.74 -9.55
C PRO A 738 -42.44 -20.14 -8.14
N LEU A 739 -43.12 -19.02 -7.90
CA LEU A 739 -43.18 -18.38 -6.58
C LEU A 739 -43.97 -19.24 -5.59
N LYS A 740 -43.72 -19.08 -4.28
CA LYS A 740 -44.35 -19.87 -3.21
C LYS A 740 -45.87 -19.59 -3.14
N GLY A 741 -46.65 -20.46 -3.77
CA GLY A 741 -48.12 -20.36 -3.88
C GLY A 741 -48.63 -20.21 -5.32
N GLU A 742 -47.74 -20.03 -6.29
CA GLU A 742 -48.06 -19.91 -7.71
C GLU A 742 -47.73 -21.21 -8.47
N ILE A 743 -48.41 -21.46 -9.59
CA ILE A 743 -48.26 -22.70 -10.39
C ILE A 743 -47.30 -22.51 -11.58
N LYS A 744 -46.97 -21.26 -11.93
CA LYS A 744 -46.11 -20.89 -13.07
C LYS A 744 -44.99 -19.96 -12.59
N PRO A 745 -43.80 -19.99 -13.23
CA PRO A 745 -42.81 -18.94 -13.03
C PRO A 745 -43.33 -17.59 -13.53
N PRO A 746 -42.90 -16.46 -12.93
CA PRO A 746 -43.28 -15.13 -13.40
C PRO A 746 -42.72 -14.88 -14.82
N THR A 747 -43.53 -14.27 -15.68
CA THR A 747 -43.16 -13.97 -17.09
C THR A 747 -42.25 -12.76 -17.26
N SER A 748 -42.02 -11.99 -16.20
CA SER A 748 -41.06 -10.89 -16.18
C SER A 748 -40.46 -10.72 -14.77
N PRO A 749 -39.24 -10.14 -14.66
CA PRO A 749 -38.61 -9.87 -13.36
C PRO A 749 -39.11 -8.56 -12.72
N PHE A 750 -39.98 -7.80 -13.41
CA PHE A 750 -40.59 -6.58 -12.92
C PHE A 750 -41.96 -6.87 -12.29
N ILE A 751 -42.32 -6.08 -11.28
CA ILE A 751 -43.65 -6.08 -10.64
C ILE A 751 -44.18 -4.64 -10.61
N SER A 752 -45.49 -4.43 -10.73
CA SER A 752 -46.05 -3.06 -10.62
C SER A 752 -46.11 -2.58 -9.17
N GLU A 753 -46.01 -1.26 -8.96
CA GLU A 753 -46.07 -0.68 -7.60
C GLU A 753 -47.40 -1.01 -6.88
N GLN A 754 -48.51 -1.02 -7.61
CA GLN A 754 -49.84 -1.36 -7.09
C GLN A 754 -49.95 -2.83 -6.67
N GLU A 755 -49.40 -3.73 -7.47
CA GLU A 755 -49.36 -5.18 -7.20
C GLU A 755 -48.41 -5.52 -6.04
N LEU A 756 -47.28 -4.82 -5.94
CA LEU A 756 -46.38 -4.92 -4.79
C LEU A 756 -47.08 -4.45 -3.50
N LYS A 757 -47.78 -3.31 -3.56
CA LYS A 757 -48.59 -2.79 -2.45
C LYS A 757 -49.68 -3.76 -2.01
N ALA A 758 -50.43 -4.34 -2.96
CA ALA A 758 -51.46 -5.34 -2.70
C ALA A 758 -50.89 -6.66 -2.13
N THR A 759 -49.73 -7.10 -2.64
CA THR A 759 -49.02 -8.28 -2.11
C THR A 759 -48.59 -8.07 -0.66
N LEU A 760 -48.16 -6.87 -0.30
CA LEU A 760 -47.68 -6.57 1.05
C LEU A 760 -48.83 -6.29 2.02
N SER A 761 -49.92 -5.63 1.59
CA SER A 761 -51.11 -5.41 2.42
C SER A 761 -51.82 -6.73 2.75
N SER A 762 -51.86 -7.70 1.82
CA SER A 762 -52.38 -9.05 2.10
C SER A 762 -51.53 -9.84 3.11
N LYS A 763 -50.24 -9.51 3.24
CA LYS A 763 -49.29 -10.12 4.19
C LYS A 763 -49.13 -9.33 5.50
N LYS A 764 -49.95 -8.30 5.74
CA LYS A 764 -49.85 -7.44 6.93
C LYS A 764 -50.22 -8.15 8.24
N SER A 765 -49.79 -7.60 9.37
CA SER A 765 -50.17 -8.09 10.70
C SER A 765 -51.66 -7.87 10.97
N LYS A 766 -52.33 -8.85 11.61
CA LYS A 766 -53.73 -8.72 12.09
C LYS A 766 -53.94 -7.59 13.11
N ARG A 767 -52.86 -6.99 13.63
CA ARG A 767 -52.89 -5.86 14.57
C ARG A 767 -52.74 -4.48 13.90
N MET A 768 -52.54 -4.43 12.58
CA MET A 768 -52.31 -3.21 11.80
C MET A 768 -53.55 -2.86 10.98
N SER A 769 -53.99 -1.61 11.03
CA SER A 769 -55.17 -1.16 10.26
C SER A 769 -54.87 -1.09 8.75
N GLN A 770 -55.83 -0.69 7.90
CA GLN A 770 -55.52 -0.45 6.49
C GLN A 770 -54.89 0.95 6.32
N GLU A 771 -55.51 1.97 6.88
CA GLU A 771 -55.00 3.35 6.94
C GLU A 771 -53.58 3.43 7.52
N GLU A 772 -53.27 2.66 8.56
CA GLU A 772 -51.94 2.58 9.16
C GLU A 772 -50.90 1.99 8.19
N PHE A 773 -51.26 0.94 7.44
CA PHE A 773 -50.39 0.37 6.42
C PHE A 773 -50.18 1.35 5.26
N ASP A 774 -51.23 2.04 4.83
CA ASP A 774 -51.16 3.04 3.75
C ASP A 774 -50.31 4.25 4.16
N ALA A 775 -50.40 4.72 5.41
CA ALA A 775 -49.55 5.78 5.96
C ALA A 775 -48.07 5.36 6.10
N LEU A 776 -47.79 4.06 6.26
CA LEU A 776 -46.44 3.51 6.25
C LEU A 776 -45.91 3.20 4.83
N TRP A 777 -46.79 3.13 3.82
CA TRP A 777 -46.41 2.80 2.44
C TRP A 777 -45.65 3.93 1.76
N GLU A 778 -46.16 5.17 1.81
CA GLU A 778 -45.57 6.30 1.08
C GLU A 778 -44.10 6.59 1.50
N PRO A 779 -43.72 6.55 2.80
CA PRO A 779 -42.31 6.62 3.20
C PRO A 779 -41.52 5.38 2.76
N ALA A 780 -42.13 4.18 2.82
CA ALA A 780 -41.45 2.93 2.50
C ALA A 780 -41.11 2.79 1.00
N ILE A 781 -41.97 3.22 0.08
CA ILE A 781 -41.64 3.21 -1.36
C ILE A 781 -40.50 4.19 -1.68
N GLY A 782 -40.46 5.34 -1.01
CA GLY A 782 -39.31 6.26 -1.08
C GLY A 782 -38.01 5.64 -0.56
N GLU A 783 -38.05 4.90 0.54
CA GLU A 783 -36.89 4.18 1.06
C GLU A 783 -36.45 3.03 0.13
N MET A 784 -37.38 2.24 -0.42
CA MET A 784 -37.07 1.16 -1.35
C MET A 784 -36.41 1.67 -2.64
N LEU A 785 -36.92 2.77 -3.21
CA LEU A 785 -36.33 3.43 -4.38
C LEU A 785 -34.97 4.09 -4.09
N SER A 786 -34.59 4.26 -2.82
CA SER A 786 -33.28 4.81 -2.44
C SER A 786 -32.15 3.77 -2.36
N ARG A 787 -32.43 2.49 -2.66
CA ARG A 787 -31.47 1.39 -2.57
C ARG A 787 -30.90 1.03 -3.94
N ASP A 788 -29.58 0.99 -4.05
CA ASP A 788 -28.82 0.65 -5.28
C ASP A 788 -29.20 -0.69 -5.95
N GLU A 789 -29.88 -1.59 -5.22
CA GLU A 789 -30.33 -2.88 -5.75
C GLU A 789 -31.69 -2.82 -6.48
N ILE A 790 -32.39 -1.68 -6.48
CA ILE A 790 -33.75 -1.55 -7.04
C ILE A 790 -33.74 -0.73 -8.34
N GLU A 791 -34.05 -1.39 -9.45
CA GLU A 791 -34.31 -0.77 -10.75
C GLU A 791 -35.80 -0.40 -10.86
N HIS A 792 -36.10 0.85 -11.18
CA HIS A 792 -37.46 1.29 -11.56
C HIS A 792 -37.55 1.62 -13.06
N LYS A 793 -38.74 1.44 -13.64
CA LYS A 793 -39.09 1.88 -15.00
C LYS A 793 -40.56 2.30 -15.00
N ASP A 794 -40.90 3.34 -15.74
CA ASP A 794 -42.30 3.73 -15.96
C ASP A 794 -42.79 3.19 -17.30
N GLU A 795 -43.81 2.33 -17.28
CA GLU A 795 -44.45 1.76 -18.48
C GLU A 795 -45.93 2.17 -18.52
N GLY A 796 -46.33 2.92 -19.54
CA GLY A 796 -47.73 3.36 -19.70
C GLY A 796 -48.27 4.28 -18.60
N GLY A 797 -47.39 4.89 -17.79
CA GLY A 797 -47.77 5.67 -16.60
C GLY A 797 -47.88 4.84 -15.31
N ILE A 798 -47.58 3.54 -15.36
CA ILE A 798 -47.47 2.67 -14.18
C ILE A 798 -45.98 2.45 -13.89
N ARG A 799 -45.57 2.73 -12.64
CA ARG A 799 -44.21 2.41 -12.18
C ARG A 799 -44.08 0.91 -11.95
N VAL A 800 -43.07 0.31 -12.57
CA VAL A 800 -42.65 -1.08 -12.34
C VAL A 800 -41.26 -1.14 -11.71
N LEU A 801 -41.04 -2.16 -10.89
CA LEU A 801 -39.90 -2.29 -9.98
C LEU A 801 -39.25 -3.67 -10.12
N ARG A 802 -37.92 -3.74 -10.04
CA ARG A 802 -37.12 -4.97 -10.07
C ARG A 802 -35.97 -4.92 -9.06
N SER A 803 -35.59 -6.06 -8.49
CA SER A 803 -34.33 -6.23 -7.76
C SER A 803 -33.23 -6.78 -8.68
N THR A 804 -32.06 -6.16 -8.68
CA THR A 804 -30.83 -6.68 -9.34
C THR A 804 -30.03 -7.65 -8.46
N SER A 805 -30.37 -7.74 -7.18
CA SER A 805 -29.67 -8.60 -6.20
C SER A 805 -29.91 -10.08 -6.47
N LEU A 806 -28.82 -10.87 -6.39
CA LEU A 806 -28.81 -12.34 -6.51
C LEU A 806 -29.31 -13.06 -5.23
N ALA A 807 -29.75 -12.30 -4.21
CA ALA A 807 -30.35 -12.85 -3.01
C ALA A 807 -31.60 -13.70 -3.34
N ASN A 808 -31.85 -14.73 -2.52
CA ASN A 808 -32.93 -15.72 -2.70
C ASN A 808 -32.81 -16.66 -3.92
N GLN A 809 -31.75 -16.59 -4.73
CA GLN A 809 -31.51 -17.58 -5.79
C GLN A 809 -31.10 -18.96 -5.24
N PRO A 810 -31.63 -20.08 -5.78
CA PRO A 810 -31.16 -21.43 -5.44
C PRO A 810 -29.70 -21.64 -5.84
N LEU A 811 -28.90 -22.29 -4.96
CA LEU A 811 -27.48 -22.55 -5.20
C LEU A 811 -27.20 -23.28 -6.53
N LEU A 812 -28.08 -24.19 -6.95
CA LEU A 812 -27.96 -24.92 -8.22
C LEU A 812 -28.19 -24.01 -9.45
N CYS A 813 -29.06 -23.00 -9.34
CA CYS A 813 -29.31 -22.01 -10.38
C CYS A 813 -28.08 -21.09 -10.52
N ALA A 814 -27.67 -20.45 -9.42
CA ALA A 814 -26.50 -19.58 -9.36
C ALA A 814 -25.21 -20.28 -9.84
N LEU A 815 -24.99 -21.55 -9.44
CA LEU A 815 -23.83 -22.33 -9.88
C LEU A 815 -23.87 -22.61 -11.40
N ARG A 816 -25.02 -22.99 -11.97
CA ARG A 816 -25.17 -23.21 -13.41
C ARG A 816 -24.93 -21.94 -14.22
N GLN A 817 -25.46 -20.80 -13.75
CA GLN A 817 -25.30 -19.49 -14.38
C GLN A 817 -23.84 -19.00 -14.31
N SER A 818 -23.22 -19.13 -13.13
CA SER A 818 -21.80 -18.81 -12.89
C SER A 818 -20.85 -19.66 -13.74
N ILE A 819 -21.06 -20.98 -13.81
CA ILE A 819 -20.26 -21.87 -14.67
C ILE A 819 -20.40 -21.48 -16.15
N ARG A 820 -21.62 -21.21 -16.64
CA ARG A 820 -21.84 -20.77 -18.03
C ARG A 820 -21.14 -19.44 -18.33
N ALA A 821 -21.31 -18.43 -17.47
CA ALA A 821 -20.67 -17.12 -17.62
C ALA A 821 -19.13 -17.22 -17.58
N THR A 822 -18.60 -18.05 -16.67
CA THR A 822 -17.15 -18.31 -16.54
C THR A 822 -16.59 -19.02 -17.77
N LEU A 823 -17.26 -20.07 -18.25
CA LEU A 823 -16.85 -20.78 -19.46
C LEU A 823 -16.84 -19.85 -20.69
N VAL A 824 -17.88 -19.04 -20.89
CA VAL A 824 -17.92 -18.07 -22.00
C VAL A 824 -16.80 -17.02 -21.87
N ARG A 825 -16.56 -16.49 -20.67
CA ARG A 825 -15.54 -15.45 -20.42
C ARG A 825 -14.10 -15.95 -20.58
N TYR A 826 -13.83 -17.21 -20.25
CA TYR A 826 -12.47 -17.77 -20.20
C TYR A 826 -12.17 -18.86 -21.23
N LEU A 827 -13.10 -19.18 -22.15
CA LEU A 827 -12.96 -20.24 -23.16
C LEU A 827 -11.60 -20.23 -23.89
N TRP A 828 -11.21 -19.05 -24.39
CA TRP A 828 -9.95 -18.87 -25.12
C TRP A 828 -8.71 -19.03 -24.23
N ILE A 829 -8.77 -18.60 -22.97
CA ILE A 829 -7.66 -18.74 -22.01
C ILE A 829 -7.48 -20.20 -21.61
N ILE A 830 -8.58 -20.95 -21.46
CA ILE A 830 -8.56 -22.40 -21.22
C ILE A 830 -7.99 -23.12 -22.45
N ALA A 831 -8.42 -22.77 -23.67
CA ALA A 831 -7.89 -23.34 -24.90
C ALA A 831 -6.38 -23.10 -25.08
N ILE A 832 -5.92 -21.86 -24.85
CA ILE A 832 -4.50 -21.48 -24.97
C ILE A 832 -3.63 -22.18 -23.92
N THR A 833 -4.10 -22.31 -22.67
CA THR A 833 -3.34 -22.99 -21.61
C THR A 833 -3.24 -24.50 -21.86
N VAL A 834 -4.32 -25.17 -22.26
CA VAL A 834 -4.30 -26.59 -22.65
C VAL A 834 -3.39 -26.83 -23.87
N PHE A 835 -3.47 -25.97 -24.90
CA PHE A 835 -2.57 -26.06 -26.05
C PHE A 835 -1.10 -25.90 -25.65
N SER A 836 -0.79 -24.93 -24.78
CA SER A 836 0.58 -24.67 -24.29
C SER A 836 1.14 -25.86 -23.49
N LEU A 837 0.33 -26.46 -22.63
CA LEU A 837 0.70 -27.64 -21.84
C LEU A 837 1.03 -28.88 -22.70
N ILE A 838 0.46 -28.99 -23.90
CA ILE A 838 0.74 -30.08 -24.85
C ILE A 838 1.91 -29.72 -25.78
N ALA A 839 1.95 -28.48 -26.30
CA ALA A 839 2.93 -28.06 -27.30
C ALA A 839 4.37 -27.94 -26.73
N VAL A 840 4.53 -27.41 -25.52
CA VAL A 840 5.85 -27.20 -24.90
C VAL A 840 6.63 -28.52 -24.64
N PRO A 841 6.06 -29.57 -23.99
CA PRO A 841 6.78 -30.83 -23.83
C PRO A 841 7.01 -31.55 -25.17
N SER A 842 6.04 -31.50 -26.09
CA SER A 842 6.15 -32.15 -27.41
C SER A 842 7.27 -31.55 -28.27
N THR A 843 7.38 -30.22 -28.30
CA THR A 843 8.47 -29.53 -29.01
C THR A 843 9.83 -29.77 -28.34
N LYS A 844 9.89 -29.78 -27.00
CA LYS A 844 11.12 -30.10 -26.26
C LYS A 844 11.63 -31.51 -26.59
N LEU A 845 10.76 -32.51 -26.60
CA LEU A 845 11.09 -33.91 -26.97
C LEU A 845 11.53 -34.04 -28.43
N TYR A 846 10.86 -33.35 -29.36
CA TYR A 846 11.26 -33.33 -30.76
C TYR A 846 12.66 -32.72 -30.96
N LEU A 847 12.95 -31.59 -30.27
CA LEU A 847 14.24 -30.91 -30.39
C LEU A 847 15.40 -31.72 -29.79
N THR A 848 15.22 -32.39 -28.64
CA THR A 848 16.27 -33.27 -28.08
C THR A 848 16.54 -34.48 -28.97
N ALA A 849 15.50 -35.12 -29.51
CA ALA A 849 15.64 -36.22 -30.47
C ALA A 849 16.27 -35.78 -31.81
N SER A 850 16.05 -34.52 -32.23
CA SER A 850 16.68 -33.96 -33.43
C SER A 850 18.18 -33.68 -33.23
N ARG A 851 18.59 -33.23 -32.03
CA ARG A 851 20.01 -32.97 -31.69
C ARG A 851 20.83 -34.25 -31.64
N SER A 852 20.38 -35.28 -30.91
CA SER A 852 21.12 -36.55 -30.81
C SER A 852 21.26 -37.26 -32.17
N THR A 853 20.24 -37.16 -33.04
CA THR A 853 20.32 -37.64 -34.42
C THR A 853 21.12 -36.73 -35.36
N GLU A 854 21.58 -35.55 -34.93
CA GLU A 854 22.58 -34.76 -35.68
C GLU A 854 24.00 -35.08 -35.20
N GLU A 855 24.23 -35.19 -33.90
CA GLU A 855 25.51 -35.61 -33.31
C GLU A 855 25.95 -36.98 -33.83
N THR A 856 25.00 -37.93 -33.91
CA THR A 856 25.25 -39.26 -34.50
C THR A 856 25.62 -39.13 -35.98
N ALA A 857 24.90 -38.30 -36.74
CA ALA A 857 25.18 -38.08 -38.17
C ALA A 857 26.51 -37.37 -38.44
N LYS A 858 27.04 -36.55 -37.50
CA LYS A 858 28.39 -35.98 -37.61
C LYS A 858 29.47 -37.06 -37.55
N LYS A 859 29.45 -37.92 -36.52
CA LYS A 859 30.41 -39.02 -36.35
C LYS A 859 30.38 -40.04 -37.50
N LEU A 860 29.19 -40.30 -38.05
CA LEU A 860 29.02 -41.20 -39.19
C LEU A 860 29.50 -40.56 -40.50
N ALA A 861 29.36 -39.24 -40.68
CA ALA A 861 29.94 -38.53 -41.82
C ALA A 861 31.48 -38.46 -41.75
N GLU A 862 32.03 -38.27 -40.55
CA GLU A 862 33.48 -38.34 -40.27
C GLU A 862 34.05 -39.71 -40.66
N MET A 863 33.43 -40.80 -40.19
CA MET A 863 33.78 -42.18 -40.59
C MET A 863 33.64 -42.43 -42.11
N ALA A 864 32.62 -41.87 -42.76
CA ALA A 864 32.45 -41.98 -44.20
C ALA A 864 33.57 -41.27 -44.99
N LEU A 865 34.02 -40.10 -44.52
CA LEU A 865 35.12 -39.32 -45.11
C LEU A 865 36.47 -40.00 -44.90
N ASP A 866 36.71 -40.55 -43.70
CA ASP A 866 37.89 -41.36 -43.37
C ASP A 866 38.05 -42.55 -44.33
N ARG A 867 36.98 -43.32 -44.53
CA ARG A 867 36.94 -44.43 -45.51
C ARG A 867 37.23 -43.97 -46.94
N LEU A 868 36.66 -42.86 -47.38
CA LEU A 868 36.93 -42.30 -48.71
C LEU A 868 38.39 -41.88 -48.88
N SER A 869 38.99 -41.24 -47.87
CA SER A 869 40.40 -40.87 -47.90
C SER A 869 41.33 -42.09 -47.88
N THR A 870 40.96 -43.14 -47.13
CA THR A 870 41.68 -44.42 -47.08
C THR A 870 41.65 -45.14 -48.44
N GLN A 871 40.49 -45.17 -49.11
CA GLN A 871 40.37 -45.77 -50.45
C GLN A 871 41.25 -45.02 -51.47
N ALA A 872 41.31 -43.69 -51.40
CA ALA A 872 42.19 -42.89 -52.24
C ALA A 872 43.67 -43.10 -51.92
N SER A 873 44.07 -43.31 -50.65
CA SER A 873 45.46 -43.68 -50.33
C SER A 873 45.85 -45.07 -50.81
N LEU A 874 44.95 -46.05 -50.69
CA LEU A 874 45.18 -47.41 -51.19
C LEU A 874 45.32 -47.45 -52.72
N HIS A 875 44.42 -46.79 -53.45
CA HIS A 875 44.52 -46.62 -54.90
C HIS A 875 45.77 -45.81 -55.31
N ALA A 876 46.22 -44.86 -54.50
CA ALA A 876 47.44 -44.10 -54.78
C ALA A 876 48.74 -44.90 -54.51
N SER A 877 48.72 -45.85 -53.57
CA SER A 877 49.86 -46.73 -53.28
C SER A 877 49.95 -47.95 -54.19
N ASP A 878 48.81 -48.57 -54.52
CA ASP A 878 48.74 -49.77 -55.38
C ASP A 878 47.48 -49.72 -56.27
N PRO A 879 47.59 -49.15 -57.49
CA PRO A 879 46.50 -49.12 -58.47
C PRO A 879 46.12 -50.49 -59.05
N GLU A 880 46.94 -51.53 -58.91
CA GLU A 880 46.62 -52.86 -59.44
C GLU A 880 45.78 -53.67 -58.44
N ALA A 881 46.11 -53.60 -57.14
CA ALA A 881 45.28 -54.18 -56.08
C ALA A 881 44.00 -53.37 -55.81
N TYR A 882 44.07 -52.03 -55.88
CA TYR A 882 42.94 -51.13 -55.58
C TYR A 882 42.55 -50.21 -56.75
N PRO A 883 42.07 -50.75 -57.89
CA PRO A 883 41.81 -50.00 -59.13
C PRO A 883 40.53 -49.15 -59.16
N GLU A 884 39.86 -48.94 -58.02
CA GLU A 884 38.66 -48.08 -57.93
C GLU A 884 38.92 -46.91 -56.94
N PRO A 885 39.05 -45.66 -57.39
CA PRO A 885 39.38 -44.50 -56.53
C PRO A 885 38.15 -43.93 -55.78
N TYR A 886 37.02 -44.62 -55.84
CA TYR A 886 35.73 -44.20 -55.30
C TYR A 886 35.06 -45.34 -54.52
N ILE A 887 34.09 -45.00 -53.67
CA ILE A 887 33.23 -45.98 -52.99
C ILE A 887 31.78 -45.72 -53.39
N SER A 888 30.99 -46.78 -53.64
CA SER A 888 29.55 -46.64 -53.92
C SER A 888 28.79 -46.17 -52.68
N MET A 889 27.81 -45.27 -52.89
CA MET A 889 26.97 -44.73 -51.83
C MET A 889 26.21 -45.84 -51.08
N SER A 890 25.82 -46.91 -51.77
CA SER A 890 25.17 -48.08 -51.18
C SER A 890 26.12 -48.85 -50.25
N HIS A 891 27.32 -49.20 -50.71
CA HIS A 891 28.29 -49.92 -49.86
C HIS A 891 28.71 -49.09 -48.67
N LEU A 892 29.00 -47.80 -48.85
CA LEU A 892 29.43 -46.93 -47.76
C LEU A 892 28.30 -46.65 -46.75
N ARG A 893 27.04 -46.50 -47.21
CA ARG A 893 25.87 -46.46 -46.32
C ARG A 893 25.78 -47.73 -45.49
N ASP A 894 25.94 -48.88 -46.12
CA ASP A 894 25.69 -50.16 -45.48
C ASP A 894 26.87 -50.61 -44.58
N ASP A 895 28.08 -50.11 -44.84
CA ASP A 895 29.26 -50.16 -43.95
C ASP A 895 29.12 -49.24 -42.73
N VAL A 896 28.91 -47.94 -42.95
CA VAL A 896 28.83 -46.92 -41.88
C VAL A 896 27.61 -47.14 -40.98
N LEU A 897 26.51 -47.70 -41.51
CA LEU A 897 25.29 -48.01 -40.76
C LEU A 897 25.15 -49.51 -40.39
N ARG A 898 26.23 -50.30 -40.38
CA ARG A 898 26.21 -51.72 -39.91
C ARG A 898 25.45 -51.90 -38.58
N ASN A 899 25.61 -50.96 -37.65
CA ASN A 899 25.06 -51.03 -36.29
C ASN A 899 23.64 -50.44 -36.13
N GLU A 900 23.02 -49.88 -37.18
CA GLU A 900 21.68 -49.28 -37.14
C GLU A 900 20.63 -50.16 -37.84
N PHE A 901 20.04 -51.07 -37.06
CA PHE A 901 19.05 -52.06 -37.51
C PHE A 901 17.67 -51.47 -37.85
N SER A 902 17.34 -50.27 -37.37
CA SER A 902 16.01 -49.67 -37.59
C SER A 902 15.95 -48.97 -38.95
N ALA A 903 15.29 -49.57 -39.94
CA ALA A 903 15.18 -49.04 -41.31
C ALA A 903 14.74 -47.55 -41.38
N LYS A 904 13.75 -47.15 -40.56
CA LYS A 904 13.29 -45.74 -40.49
C LYS A 904 14.35 -44.79 -39.94
N ARG A 905 15.17 -45.25 -38.98
CA ARG A 905 16.28 -44.46 -38.41
C ARG A 905 17.49 -44.44 -39.35
N ARG A 906 17.82 -45.58 -39.97
CA ARG A 906 18.86 -45.75 -41.00
C ARG A 906 18.67 -44.76 -42.15
N ALA A 907 17.46 -44.65 -42.69
CA ALA A 907 17.12 -43.67 -43.74
C ALA A 907 17.34 -42.22 -43.28
N LYS A 908 16.78 -41.83 -42.12
CA LYS A 908 16.87 -40.45 -41.58
C LYS A 908 18.30 -40.06 -41.16
N LEU A 909 19.11 -41.02 -40.69
CA LEU A 909 20.52 -40.80 -40.42
C LEU A 909 21.31 -40.68 -41.73
N TRP A 910 21.05 -41.55 -42.72
CA TRP A 910 21.75 -41.49 -44.00
C TRP A 910 21.51 -40.19 -44.75
N GLU A 911 20.28 -39.69 -44.79
CA GLU A 911 19.95 -38.37 -45.36
C GLU A 911 20.82 -37.24 -44.75
N ARG A 912 21.01 -37.27 -43.43
CA ARG A 912 21.85 -36.29 -42.71
C ARG A 912 23.35 -36.51 -42.89
N VAL A 913 23.80 -37.75 -43.10
CA VAL A 913 25.19 -38.09 -43.42
C VAL A 913 25.52 -37.64 -44.84
N GLN A 914 24.68 -37.97 -45.82
CA GLN A 914 24.80 -37.56 -47.22
C GLN A 914 24.97 -36.04 -47.34
N VAL A 915 24.10 -35.24 -46.72
CA VAL A 915 24.19 -33.77 -46.77
C VAL A 915 25.49 -33.23 -46.15
N LYS A 916 26.12 -33.94 -45.21
CA LYS A 916 27.40 -33.56 -44.60
C LYS A 916 28.61 -34.02 -45.42
N VAL A 917 28.55 -35.19 -46.06
CA VAL A 917 29.63 -35.73 -46.90
C VAL A 917 29.66 -35.04 -48.26
N GLU A 918 28.53 -34.91 -48.94
CA GLU A 918 28.42 -34.18 -50.22
C GLU A 918 28.55 -32.65 -50.07
N GLY A 919 28.56 -32.16 -48.82
CA GLY A 919 28.88 -30.77 -48.47
C GLY A 919 30.37 -30.53 -48.13
N ASN A 920 31.21 -31.58 -48.14
CA ASN A 920 32.65 -31.46 -47.90
C ASN A 920 33.40 -31.21 -49.22
N SER A 921 34.25 -30.17 -49.27
CA SER A 921 35.08 -29.83 -50.44
C SER A 921 35.97 -30.97 -50.95
N ASN A 922 36.33 -31.90 -50.08
CA ASN A 922 37.23 -33.01 -50.39
C ASN A 922 36.50 -34.24 -50.96
N CYS A 923 35.16 -34.20 -51.04
CA CYS A 923 34.34 -35.31 -51.53
C CYS A 923 33.59 -34.91 -52.81
N ARG A 924 33.81 -35.65 -53.89
CA ARG A 924 33.13 -35.44 -55.18
C ARG A 924 32.04 -36.50 -55.40
N PRO A 925 30.75 -36.13 -55.39
CA PRO A 925 29.69 -37.03 -55.79
C PRO A 925 29.61 -37.15 -57.31
N MET A 926 29.49 -38.38 -57.81
CA MET A 926 29.31 -38.67 -59.23
C MET A 926 28.49 -39.96 -59.44
N VAL A 927 28.27 -40.33 -60.70
CA VAL A 927 27.65 -41.61 -61.09
C VAL A 927 28.67 -42.36 -61.95
N ARG A 928 28.89 -43.64 -61.66
CA ARG A 928 29.82 -44.52 -62.36
C ARG A 928 29.21 -45.89 -62.58
N GLU A 929 29.60 -46.51 -63.68
CA GLU A 929 29.38 -47.93 -63.94
C GLU A 929 30.47 -48.73 -63.22
N GLY A 930 30.07 -49.68 -62.36
CA GLY A 930 31.01 -50.59 -61.69
C GLY A 930 31.48 -51.72 -62.61
N LYS A 931 32.49 -52.49 -62.19
CA LYS A 931 33.06 -53.63 -62.97
C LYS A 931 32.06 -54.68 -63.46
N HIS A 932 30.84 -54.71 -62.91
CA HIS A 932 29.78 -55.65 -63.27
C HIS A 932 28.70 -55.04 -64.21
N GLY A 933 28.87 -53.79 -64.66
CA GLY A 933 27.87 -53.06 -65.47
C GLY A 933 26.83 -52.28 -64.64
N ASP A 934 26.88 -52.38 -63.31
CA ASP A 934 25.94 -51.69 -62.42
C ASP A 934 26.24 -50.18 -62.33
N VAL A 935 25.31 -49.35 -62.81
CA VAL A 935 25.38 -47.89 -62.68
C VAL A 935 24.97 -47.46 -61.27
N SER A 936 25.92 -46.93 -60.50
CA SER A 936 25.70 -46.50 -59.12
C SER A 936 26.19 -45.07 -58.85
N ARG A 937 25.60 -44.41 -57.85
CA ARG A 937 26.11 -43.14 -57.31
C ARG A 937 27.28 -43.44 -56.40
N VAL A 938 28.43 -42.84 -56.69
CA VAL A 938 29.69 -43.06 -55.97
C VAL A 938 30.24 -41.74 -55.44
N TRP A 939 31.06 -41.83 -54.40
CA TRP A 939 31.81 -40.72 -53.83
C TRP A 939 33.31 -40.96 -54.03
N GLU A 940 34.01 -39.95 -54.53
CA GLU A 940 35.46 -39.92 -54.80
C GLU A 940 36.12 -38.92 -53.84
N TRP A 941 37.27 -39.26 -53.26
CA TRP A 941 38.06 -38.30 -52.47
C TRP A 941 39.00 -37.51 -53.38
N ILE A 942 38.85 -36.18 -53.35
CA ILE A 942 39.64 -35.22 -54.14
C ILE A 942 40.51 -34.30 -53.26
N GLY A 943 40.55 -34.56 -51.95
CA GLY A 943 41.47 -33.88 -51.03
C GLY A 943 42.91 -34.40 -51.13
N ALA A 944 43.81 -33.83 -50.34
CA ALA A 944 45.15 -34.40 -50.17
C ALA A 944 45.06 -35.86 -49.68
N VAL A 945 45.95 -36.69 -50.21
CA VAL A 945 46.04 -38.12 -49.89
C VAL A 945 47.28 -38.34 -49.02
N GLN A 946 47.12 -39.03 -47.90
CA GLN A 946 48.25 -39.41 -47.04
C GLN A 946 49.00 -40.59 -47.66
N ALA A 947 50.32 -40.54 -47.67
CA ALA A 947 51.14 -41.69 -48.02
C ALA A 947 51.11 -42.71 -46.88
N ILE A 948 50.91 -43.99 -47.21
CA ILE A 948 50.88 -45.07 -46.22
C ILE A 948 52.32 -45.46 -45.89
N GLU A 949 52.86 -44.92 -44.79
CA GLU A 949 54.13 -45.37 -44.21
C GLU A 949 53.98 -46.80 -43.66
N GLY A 950 54.24 -47.82 -44.49
CA GLY A 950 54.11 -49.21 -44.05
C GLY A 950 54.22 -50.31 -45.12
N VAL A 951 54.63 -50.02 -46.36
CA VAL A 951 54.80 -51.04 -47.41
C VAL A 951 56.29 -51.20 -47.75
N GLU A 952 56.97 -52.13 -47.07
CA GLU A 952 58.33 -52.55 -47.41
C GLU A 952 58.31 -53.46 -48.66
N GLY A 953 58.33 -52.85 -49.85
CA GLY A 953 58.55 -53.56 -51.11
C GLY A 953 60.03 -53.93 -51.31
N PRO A 954 60.38 -55.20 -51.58
CA PRO A 954 61.78 -55.60 -51.74
C PRO A 954 62.37 -55.17 -53.09
N ASP A 955 63.46 -54.41 -53.00
CA ASP A 955 64.59 -54.29 -53.93
C ASP A 955 64.31 -54.11 -55.44
N SER A 956 64.39 -52.87 -55.91
CA SER A 956 65.11 -52.57 -57.17
C SER A 956 65.60 -51.11 -57.22
N GLY A 957 66.92 -50.92 -57.19
CA GLY A 957 67.52 -49.58 -57.13
C GLY A 957 67.83 -48.92 -58.49
N LYS A 958 67.29 -47.72 -58.74
CA LYS A 958 67.95 -46.60 -59.46
C LYS A 958 67.09 -45.32 -59.50
N PRO A 959 67.66 -44.12 -59.25
CA PRO A 959 66.95 -42.86 -59.46
C PRO A 959 67.04 -42.37 -60.91
N PRO A 960 65.92 -41.92 -61.46
CA PRO A 960 65.83 -40.61 -62.12
C PRO A 960 64.77 -39.76 -61.41
N GLY A 961 64.77 -38.43 -61.48
CA GLY A 961 65.53 -37.50 -62.32
C GLY A 961 64.68 -36.24 -62.45
N SER A 962 65.25 -35.06 -62.23
CA SER A 962 64.44 -33.85 -62.00
C SER A 962 63.55 -33.46 -63.19
N ARG A 963 62.25 -33.21 -62.97
CA ARG A 963 61.40 -32.49 -63.92
C ARG A 963 60.76 -31.26 -63.27
N ARG A 964 61.52 -30.15 -63.25
CA ARG A 964 60.99 -28.81 -62.95
C ARG A 964 60.05 -28.36 -64.07
N GLN A 965 58.79 -28.07 -63.74
CA GLN A 965 57.92 -27.10 -64.43
C GLN A 965 56.80 -26.73 -63.45
N SER A 966 56.93 -25.69 -62.61
CA SER A 966 56.88 -24.25 -62.94
C SER A 966 55.48 -23.74 -63.34
N ALA A 967 54.54 -23.76 -62.40
CA ALA A 967 53.43 -22.79 -62.36
C ALA A 967 53.79 -21.65 -61.40
N ARG A 968 53.38 -20.41 -61.70
CA ARG A 968 53.78 -19.21 -60.93
C ARG A 968 52.99 -19.04 -59.64
N PHE A 969 53.67 -18.59 -58.59
CA PHE A 969 53.05 -17.97 -57.43
C PHE A 969 52.35 -16.65 -57.81
N GLY A 970 51.20 -16.40 -57.20
CA GLY A 970 50.63 -15.07 -56.95
C GLY A 970 50.38 -14.95 -55.45
N ASN A 971 50.80 -13.84 -54.84
CA ASN A 971 50.93 -13.74 -53.37
C ASN A 971 49.63 -13.34 -52.65
N ILE A 972 49.52 -13.76 -51.38
CA ILE A 972 48.94 -13.10 -50.18
C ILE A 972 49.02 -14.19 -49.08
N ALA A 973 49.93 -14.15 -48.10
CA ALA A 973 49.98 -13.30 -46.88
C ALA A 973 48.75 -13.50 -45.95
N ASN A 974 48.84 -13.79 -44.65
CA ASN A 974 49.98 -13.99 -43.72
C ASN A 974 49.59 -14.98 -42.58
N SER A 975 50.49 -15.24 -41.63
CA SER A 975 50.32 -16.01 -40.38
C SER A 975 50.83 -15.14 -39.19
N PRO A 976 50.75 -15.51 -37.88
CA PRO A 976 50.15 -16.68 -37.21
C PRO A 976 49.24 -16.32 -35.99
N HIS A 977 48.97 -17.29 -35.10
CA HIS A 977 48.13 -17.23 -33.87
C HIS A 977 48.70 -16.42 -32.69
N SER A 978 47.82 -16.03 -31.76
CA SER A 978 48.03 -16.14 -30.30
C SER A 978 46.91 -16.96 -29.62
N GLU A 979 47.10 -17.38 -28.36
CA GLU A 979 46.18 -18.25 -27.62
C GLU A 979 45.69 -17.67 -26.26
N TYR A 980 44.61 -18.29 -25.77
CA TYR A 980 44.39 -18.72 -24.37
C TYR A 980 43.82 -17.76 -23.30
N SER A 981 42.59 -18.06 -22.88
CA SER A 981 42.14 -18.19 -21.48
C SER A 981 40.76 -18.86 -21.44
N THR A 982 40.37 -19.75 -20.54
CA THR A 982 41.09 -20.49 -19.46
C THR A 982 40.24 -21.73 -19.12
N VAL A 983 40.86 -22.87 -18.78
CA VAL A 983 40.14 -24.08 -18.32
C VAL A 983 40.25 -24.22 -16.80
N PRO A 984 39.13 -24.40 -16.06
CA PRO A 984 39.18 -24.80 -14.65
C PRO A 984 39.48 -26.31 -14.52
N GLU A 985 40.47 -26.63 -13.70
CA GLU A 985 40.99 -27.97 -13.43
C GLU A 985 39.96 -28.92 -12.78
N VAL A 986 39.76 -30.13 -13.37
CA VAL A 986 39.15 -31.27 -12.64
C VAL A 986 39.83 -32.62 -13.01
N LYS A 987 40.66 -33.10 -12.06
CA LYS A 987 40.99 -34.52 -11.76
C LYS A 987 41.56 -35.42 -12.88
N LYS A 988 42.85 -35.72 -12.73
CA LYS A 988 43.52 -36.92 -13.26
C LYS A 988 42.91 -38.21 -12.69
N VAL A 989 42.83 -39.25 -13.51
CA VAL A 989 42.78 -40.67 -13.10
C VAL A 989 43.94 -41.38 -13.81
N LYS A 990 44.56 -42.38 -13.18
CA LYS A 990 45.71 -43.16 -13.70
C LYS A 990 45.24 -44.49 -14.30
N GLY A 991 46.02 -44.99 -15.27
CA GLY A 991 45.90 -46.33 -15.84
C GLY A 991 45.34 -46.31 -17.28
N GLU A 992 45.83 -47.10 -18.22
CA GLU A 992 47.00 -48.01 -18.24
C GLU A 992 47.69 -47.95 -19.61
N MET A 993 48.88 -48.56 -19.77
CA MET A 993 49.60 -48.57 -21.04
C MET A 993 49.31 -49.84 -21.85
N GLY A 994 48.96 -49.64 -23.12
CA GLY A 994 49.17 -50.61 -24.21
C GLY A 994 48.06 -51.62 -24.45
N GLU A 995 47.50 -51.60 -25.67
CA GLU A 995 47.54 -52.78 -26.53
C GLU A 995 47.29 -52.40 -28.01
N VAL A 996 48.02 -53.05 -28.93
CA VAL A 996 47.85 -52.88 -30.38
C VAL A 996 46.78 -53.85 -30.85
N ARG A 997 45.58 -53.35 -31.15
CA ARG A 997 44.47 -54.20 -31.60
C ARG A 997 44.64 -54.59 -33.08
N LYS A 998 45.12 -55.81 -33.31
CA LYS A 998 45.02 -56.51 -34.60
C LYS A 998 43.57 -56.58 -35.08
N TRP A 999 43.39 -56.61 -36.39
CA TRP A 999 42.11 -56.95 -37.03
C TRP A 999 41.98 -58.47 -37.17
N ASP A 1000 40.77 -59.00 -36.91
CA ASP A 1000 40.39 -60.40 -37.16
C ASP A 1000 39.27 -60.43 -38.22
N GLU A 1001 39.50 -61.17 -39.32
CA GLU A 1001 38.52 -61.30 -40.41
C GLU A 1001 37.58 -62.50 -40.19
N GLY A 1002 36.52 -62.29 -39.39
CA GLY A 1002 35.49 -63.31 -39.16
C GLY A 1002 34.54 -63.54 -40.35
N ARG A 1003 34.95 -64.35 -41.34
CA ARG A 1003 34.06 -64.95 -42.34
C ARG A 1003 33.76 -66.43 -42.03
N PRO A 1004 32.50 -66.81 -41.74
CA PRO A 1004 32.04 -68.19 -41.90
C PRO A 1004 31.83 -68.52 -43.38
N ILE A 1005 32.14 -69.76 -43.78
CA ILE A 1005 31.80 -70.30 -45.11
C ILE A 1005 30.59 -71.23 -44.93
N TYR A 1006 29.43 -70.80 -45.44
CA TYR A 1006 28.43 -71.56 -46.22
C TYR A 1006 27.11 -70.77 -46.32
#